data_AF-D3ZPA1-F1
#
_entry.id   AF-D3ZPA1-F1
#
_cell.length_a   1.000
_cell.length_b   1.000
_cell.length_c   1.000
_cell.angle_alpha   90.00
_cell.angle_beta   90.00
_cell.angle_gamma   90.00
#
_symmetry.space_group_name_H-M   'P 1'
#
loop_
_entity.id
_entity.type
_entity.pdbx_description
1 polymer ?
#
loop_
_entity_poly.entity_id
_entity_poly.type
_entity_poly.pdbx_seq_one_letter_code
_entity_poly.pdbx_strand_id
1 'polypeptide(L)'
;MEKFGMNFGGGPSKKDLLETIETQKKQLLQYQARLKDVVRAYKSLLKEKEALEASIKVLSVSHEADAGLSGVQPPGLTFPDSVDDRCSTHSEDSTGTATSLDTAASLTSVKGEFGVEDDRVARGPLPPKSEEASGSESGVSSSSGDGPSAGSEIDKRVHQLKTQLATLTSSLATVTQEKSRMEASYLADKKKMKQDLEDANKKAEEERGRLEGDLKGLQEQIAETKARLITQQHDRAQEQSDHALMLRELQKLLQEERTQRQDLELRLEETREALAGRAYAADQLEGFELQTKQLTREVEELKGELQAIREEKNRPDPRLQELQQEAARLKSHFQAQLQQEMRKTALAEDQLRQQSQVEEQRVAALENQISEVSELLGTYEKAKQKDQLAIQKLKDRILQLDLENKTLALAASSRPSLDIHGDESSLDINVLKDKMEKLKRLLQVAARKSQVTLDVEKLCDPDIMANSEAADGEKATALYYQQELKQLKEEFERYKMRAQVVLKSKNTKDGNLGKELEAAQEQLAELKDKYISLRLSCEELENQHQQEAEDWKQELTRLQQLHQQELERSQLDFRDRTMKLEEELHKQRDRALAVLAEKDLELEQLRSVALSSGLPGRRSPVGGVGGGGLGDPDDPASSDSLTQALQLAAANEPTFFLYAEQLARKEVEITSLRKQKHRLEVEAHQLQERLLEEGERHREEVGALQSHIEKNIRDQSREGANLEYLKNIIYRFLTLPDSLGRQQTLTAILTILHFSPEEKQVLMRLPSGGSWWPSGKR
;
A
#
# COMPACT_ATOMS: atom_id res chain seq x y z
N MET A 1 27.82 -17.68 -12.42
CA MET A 1 26.80 -17.94 -13.46
C MET A 1 27.15 -19.16 -14.30
N GLU A 2 28.26 -19.17 -15.06
CA GLU A 2 28.62 -20.27 -16.00
C GLU A 2 28.62 -21.71 -15.43
N LYS A 3 28.77 -21.90 -14.11
CA LYS A 3 28.65 -23.23 -13.47
C LYS A 3 27.23 -23.82 -13.51
N PHE A 4 26.22 -23.03 -13.83
CA PHE A 4 24.89 -23.53 -14.19
C PHE A 4 24.79 -23.55 -15.72
N GLY A 5 24.62 -24.74 -16.29
CA GLY A 5 24.61 -24.99 -17.74
C GLY A 5 23.40 -24.44 -18.51
N MET A 6 22.79 -23.35 -18.01
CA MET A 6 21.82 -22.54 -18.74
C MET A 6 22.55 -21.70 -19.79
N ASN A 7 23.03 -22.39 -20.82
CA ASN A 7 23.11 -21.79 -22.13
C ASN A 7 21.68 -21.32 -22.46
N PHE A 8 21.46 -20.01 -22.49
CA PHE A 8 20.33 -19.45 -23.24
C PHE A 8 20.60 -19.80 -24.71
N GLY A 9 20.14 -20.98 -25.13
CA GLY A 9 20.31 -21.51 -26.48
C GLY A 9 19.82 -20.45 -27.45
N GLY A 10 20.75 -19.93 -28.26
CA GLY A 10 20.63 -18.59 -28.86
C GLY A 10 19.28 -18.40 -29.53
N GLY A 11 18.39 -17.66 -28.86
CA GLY A 11 17.12 -17.25 -29.45
C GLY A 11 17.38 -16.47 -30.73
N PRO A 12 16.44 -16.48 -31.70
CA PRO A 12 16.59 -15.73 -32.94
C PRO A 12 17.02 -14.30 -32.60
N SER A 13 18.10 -13.85 -33.22
CA SER A 13 18.71 -12.59 -32.86
C SER A 13 17.75 -11.43 -33.14
N LYS A 14 18.03 -10.26 -32.56
CA LYS A 14 17.25 -9.05 -32.85
C LYS A 14 17.20 -8.73 -34.36
N LYS A 15 18.17 -9.21 -35.16
CA LYS A 15 18.13 -9.09 -36.63
C LYS A 15 17.15 -10.09 -37.25
N ASP A 16 17.19 -11.35 -36.84
CA ASP A 16 16.32 -12.42 -37.39
C ASP A 16 14.84 -12.17 -37.06
N LEU A 17 14.56 -11.61 -35.87
CA LEU A 17 13.23 -11.10 -35.49
C LEU A 17 12.78 -9.92 -36.37
N LEU A 18 13.68 -9.00 -36.73
CA LEU A 18 13.35 -7.89 -37.64
C LEU A 18 13.14 -8.37 -39.08
N GLU A 19 13.92 -9.34 -39.57
CA GLU A 19 13.77 -9.92 -40.90
C GLU A 19 12.50 -10.77 -41.04
N THR A 20 12.12 -11.52 -39.99
CA THR A 20 10.83 -12.22 -39.94
C THR A 20 9.64 -11.25 -39.90
N ILE A 21 9.74 -10.13 -39.15
CA ILE A 21 8.72 -9.06 -39.18
C ILE A 21 8.65 -8.39 -40.56
N GLU A 22 9.79 -8.13 -41.23
CA GLU A 22 9.81 -7.56 -42.58
C GLU A 22 9.21 -8.50 -43.63
N THR A 23 9.53 -9.79 -43.58
CA THR A 23 8.98 -10.78 -44.52
C THR A 23 7.48 -10.98 -44.29
N GLN A 24 7.01 -11.00 -43.05
CA GLN A 24 5.57 -10.98 -42.73
C GLN A 24 4.87 -9.72 -43.25
N LYS A 25 5.46 -8.52 -43.08
CA LYS A 25 4.93 -7.27 -43.66
C LYS A 25 4.85 -7.33 -45.19
N LYS A 26 5.88 -7.86 -45.86
CA LYS A 26 5.92 -8.05 -47.32
C LYS A 26 4.83 -9.04 -47.78
N GLN A 27 4.60 -10.13 -47.04
CA GLN A 27 3.50 -11.07 -47.31
C GLN A 27 2.12 -10.43 -47.10
N LEU A 28 1.89 -9.71 -46.00
CA LEU A 28 0.64 -9.00 -45.73
C LEU A 28 0.28 -8.02 -46.85
N LEU A 29 1.26 -7.26 -47.37
CA LEU A 29 1.05 -6.38 -48.52
C LEU A 29 0.67 -7.13 -49.80
N GLN A 30 1.28 -8.30 -50.07
CA GLN A 30 0.88 -9.15 -51.20
C GLN A 30 -0.54 -9.72 -51.04
N TYR A 31 -0.93 -10.17 -49.85
CA TYR A 31 -2.30 -10.61 -49.58
C TYR A 31 -3.30 -9.46 -49.70
N GLN A 32 -2.97 -8.26 -49.22
CA GLN A 32 -3.82 -7.08 -49.36
C GLN A 32 -4.01 -6.67 -50.83
N ALA A 33 -2.96 -6.76 -51.65
CA ALA A 33 -3.03 -6.52 -53.10
C ALA A 33 -3.94 -7.56 -53.79
N ARG A 34 -3.69 -8.86 -53.57
CA ARG A 34 -4.52 -9.95 -54.12
C ARG A 34 -5.99 -9.80 -53.71
N LEU A 35 -6.28 -9.43 -52.46
CA LEU A 35 -7.64 -9.20 -51.98
C LEU A 35 -8.32 -8.02 -52.70
N LYS A 36 -7.60 -6.91 -52.93
CA LYS A 36 -8.10 -5.76 -53.70
C LYS A 36 -8.45 -6.16 -55.14
N ASP A 37 -7.66 -7.02 -55.77
CA ASP A 37 -7.92 -7.51 -57.13
C ASP A 37 -9.08 -8.52 -57.17
N VAL A 38 -9.20 -9.44 -56.21
CA VAL A 38 -10.36 -10.35 -56.06
C VAL A 38 -11.66 -9.57 -55.84
N VAL A 39 -11.65 -8.52 -55.02
CA VAL A 39 -12.82 -7.63 -54.83
C VAL A 39 -13.17 -6.88 -56.13
N ARG A 40 -12.18 -6.50 -56.96
CA ARG A 40 -12.42 -5.90 -58.29
C ARG A 40 -13.05 -6.89 -59.26
N ALA A 41 -12.57 -8.14 -59.27
CA ALA A 41 -13.14 -9.22 -60.07
C ALA A 41 -14.59 -9.53 -59.66
N TYR A 42 -14.85 -9.70 -58.37
CA TYR A 42 -16.20 -9.94 -57.84
C TYR A 42 -17.19 -8.80 -58.15
N LYS A 43 -16.75 -7.53 -58.03
CA LYS A 43 -17.55 -6.37 -58.44
C LYS A 43 -17.77 -6.25 -59.95
N SER A 44 -16.99 -6.96 -60.77
CA SER A 44 -17.19 -7.03 -62.23
C SER A 44 -18.18 -8.15 -62.56
N LEU A 45 -18.00 -9.33 -61.98
CA LEU A 45 -18.91 -10.48 -62.09
C LEU A 45 -20.34 -10.15 -61.61
N LEU A 46 -20.50 -9.34 -60.56
CA LEU A 46 -21.81 -8.85 -60.13
C LEU A 46 -22.51 -8.01 -61.20
N LYS A 47 -21.78 -7.13 -61.90
CA LYS A 47 -22.35 -6.31 -63.00
C LYS A 47 -22.70 -7.17 -64.21
N GLU A 48 -21.89 -8.18 -64.50
CA GLU A 48 -22.18 -9.16 -65.56
C GLU A 48 -23.45 -9.97 -65.22
N LYS A 49 -23.61 -10.39 -63.96
CA LYS A 49 -24.85 -11.00 -63.47
C LYS A 49 -26.06 -10.06 -63.63
N GLU A 50 -25.95 -8.80 -63.18
CA GLU A 50 -27.03 -7.81 -63.32
C GLU A 50 -27.40 -7.56 -64.79
N ALA A 51 -26.41 -7.49 -65.69
CA ALA A 51 -26.64 -7.34 -67.13
C ALA A 51 -27.30 -8.59 -67.76
N LEU A 52 -26.92 -9.79 -67.32
CA LEU A 52 -27.57 -11.04 -67.74
C LEU A 52 -29.01 -11.14 -67.21
N GLU A 53 -29.27 -10.77 -65.95
CA GLU A 53 -30.62 -10.74 -65.39
C GLU A 53 -31.51 -9.70 -66.06
N ALA A 54 -30.96 -8.54 -66.45
CA ALA A 54 -31.66 -7.56 -67.27
C ALA A 54 -31.97 -8.11 -68.68
N SER A 55 -31.01 -8.80 -69.30
CA SER A 55 -31.18 -9.43 -70.62
C SER A 55 -32.24 -10.53 -70.60
N ILE A 56 -32.24 -11.37 -69.57
CA ILE A 56 -33.27 -12.41 -69.35
C ILE A 56 -34.65 -11.76 -69.19
N LYS A 57 -34.79 -10.70 -68.39
CA LYS A 57 -36.07 -9.98 -68.22
C LYS A 57 -36.59 -9.42 -69.55
N VAL A 58 -35.72 -8.85 -70.39
CA VAL A 58 -36.10 -8.36 -71.73
C VAL A 58 -36.55 -9.51 -72.64
N LEU A 59 -35.85 -10.66 -72.61
CA LEU A 59 -36.25 -11.85 -73.37
C LEU A 59 -37.58 -12.44 -72.88
N SER A 60 -37.83 -12.48 -71.56
CA SER A 60 -39.11 -12.92 -71.00
C SER A 60 -40.27 -12.01 -71.44
N VAL A 61 -40.11 -10.69 -71.35
CA VAL A 61 -41.13 -9.73 -71.83
C VAL A 61 -41.35 -9.84 -73.34
N SER A 62 -40.31 -10.15 -74.11
CA SER A 62 -40.43 -10.37 -75.56
C SER A 62 -41.21 -11.66 -75.86
N HIS A 63 -40.94 -12.74 -75.12
CA HIS A 63 -41.67 -14.00 -75.23
C HIS A 63 -43.14 -13.88 -74.80
N GLU A 64 -43.46 -13.05 -73.80
CA GLU A 64 -44.85 -12.73 -73.44
C GLU A 64 -45.55 -11.90 -74.52
N ALA A 65 -44.85 -10.97 -75.17
CA ALA A 65 -45.38 -10.18 -76.29
C ALA A 65 -45.69 -11.05 -77.52
N ASP A 66 -44.78 -11.94 -77.92
CA ASP A 66 -44.98 -12.89 -79.04
C ASP A 66 -46.13 -13.87 -78.74
N ALA A 67 -46.24 -14.35 -77.50
CA ALA A 67 -47.37 -15.17 -77.06
C ALA A 67 -48.70 -14.39 -77.15
N GLY A 68 -48.70 -13.11 -76.74
CA GLY A 68 -49.87 -12.23 -76.82
C GLY A 68 -50.39 -12.01 -78.24
N LEU A 69 -49.50 -11.95 -79.25
CA LEU A 69 -49.88 -11.77 -80.66
C LEU A 69 -50.54 -13.01 -81.30
N SER A 70 -50.38 -14.19 -80.70
CA SER A 70 -51.08 -15.42 -81.12
C SER A 70 -52.48 -15.57 -80.49
N GLY A 71 -52.89 -14.66 -79.60
CA GLY A 71 -54.11 -14.76 -78.78
C GLY A 71 -55.44 -14.36 -79.45
N VAL A 72 -55.60 -14.50 -80.77
CA VAL A 72 -56.85 -14.11 -81.47
C VAL A 72 -57.77 -15.33 -81.70
N GLN A 73 -58.94 -15.28 -81.05
CA GLN A 73 -60.04 -16.26 -81.04
C GLN A 73 -60.41 -16.88 -82.40
N PRO A 74 -60.93 -18.12 -82.42
CA PRO A 74 -62.36 -18.32 -82.16
C PRO A 74 -62.69 -19.32 -81.02
N PRO A 75 -63.87 -19.20 -80.37
CA PRO A 75 -64.22 -20.01 -79.20
C PRO A 75 -64.97 -21.30 -79.55
N GLY A 76 -64.83 -22.33 -78.71
CA GLY A 76 -65.77 -23.44 -78.63
C GLY A 76 -65.13 -24.82 -78.44
N LEU A 77 -65.07 -25.28 -77.19
CA LEU A 77 -65.58 -26.60 -76.78
C LEU A 77 -65.63 -26.66 -75.24
N THR A 78 -66.82 -26.92 -74.70
CA THR A 78 -67.08 -26.96 -73.27
C THR A 78 -66.71 -28.32 -72.68
N PHE A 79 -65.79 -28.34 -71.71
CA PHE A 79 -65.69 -29.42 -70.72
C PHE A 79 -65.59 -28.79 -69.32
N PRO A 80 -66.43 -29.24 -68.35
CA PRO A 80 -66.51 -28.65 -67.02
C PRO A 80 -65.52 -29.28 -66.02
N ASP A 81 -65.31 -28.58 -64.91
CA ASP A 81 -65.10 -29.03 -63.52
C ASP A 81 -64.24 -30.28 -63.22
N SER A 82 -63.44 -30.34 -62.15
CA SER A 82 -62.91 -29.34 -61.22
C SER A 82 -61.92 -30.12 -60.34
N VAL A 83 -60.64 -29.75 -60.30
CA VAL A 83 -59.66 -30.31 -59.37
C VAL A 83 -58.95 -29.17 -58.65
N ASP A 84 -59.08 -29.11 -57.33
CA ASP A 84 -58.74 -27.93 -56.53
C ASP A 84 -57.23 -27.72 -56.36
N ASP A 85 -56.71 -26.70 -57.04
CA ASP A 85 -55.42 -26.08 -56.72
C ASP A 85 -55.54 -25.21 -55.46
N ARG A 86 -55.24 -25.77 -54.28
CA ARG A 86 -55.09 -24.99 -53.02
C ARG A 86 -53.90 -25.44 -52.18
N CYS A 87 -52.75 -24.84 -52.49
CA CYS A 87 -51.58 -24.58 -51.65
C CYS A 87 -51.62 -25.14 -50.21
N SER A 88 -50.90 -26.24 -49.95
CA SER A 88 -50.50 -26.63 -48.58
C SER A 88 -49.29 -25.80 -48.15
N THR A 89 -49.47 -24.87 -47.22
CA THR A 89 -48.38 -24.08 -46.64
C THR A 89 -47.61 -24.92 -45.62
N HIS A 90 -46.54 -25.60 -46.05
CA HIS A 90 -45.60 -26.24 -45.14
C HIS A 90 -44.76 -25.18 -44.43
N SER A 91 -45.23 -24.76 -43.25
CA SER A 91 -44.47 -23.90 -42.35
C SER A 91 -43.29 -24.68 -41.76
N GLU A 92 -42.13 -24.03 -41.73
CA GLU A 92 -40.90 -24.61 -41.20
C GLU A 92 -40.87 -24.45 -39.68
N ASP A 93 -40.98 -25.56 -38.93
CA ASP A 93 -40.67 -25.59 -37.49
C ASP A 93 -40.04 -26.94 -37.09
N SER A 94 -38.73 -26.92 -36.86
CA SER A 94 -37.94 -28.01 -36.25
C SER A 94 -36.56 -27.52 -35.80
N THR A 95 -36.53 -26.42 -35.05
CA THR A 95 -35.28 -25.97 -34.40
C THR A 95 -35.08 -26.66 -33.05
N GLY A 96 -34.04 -27.52 -32.96
CA GLY A 96 -33.32 -27.69 -31.70
C GLY A 96 -33.65 -28.87 -30.79
N THR A 97 -33.65 -30.11 -31.31
CA THR A 97 -33.36 -31.28 -30.45
C THR A 97 -31.85 -31.51 -30.42
N ALA A 98 -31.18 -30.90 -29.45
CA ALA A 98 -29.79 -31.21 -29.13
C ALA A 98 -29.67 -32.53 -28.34
N THR A 99 -28.43 -32.99 -28.13
CA THR A 99 -28.03 -34.14 -27.30
C THR A 99 -28.55 -35.52 -27.70
N SER A 100 -27.71 -36.25 -28.44
CA SER A 100 -27.28 -37.59 -28.00
C SER A 100 -25.78 -37.73 -28.25
N LEU A 101 -25.08 -38.39 -27.33
CA LEU A 101 -23.67 -38.74 -27.45
C LEU A 101 -23.49 -40.11 -28.13
N ASP A 102 -22.24 -40.55 -28.21
CA ASP A 102 -21.77 -41.93 -28.39
C ASP A 102 -21.99 -42.61 -29.75
N THR A 103 -21.07 -42.33 -30.68
CA THR A 103 -20.53 -43.36 -31.59
C THR A 103 -19.02 -43.15 -31.83
N ALA A 104 -18.24 -43.11 -30.75
CA ALA A 104 -16.78 -43.00 -30.81
C ALA A 104 -16.13 -44.37 -31.13
N ALA A 105 -16.09 -44.74 -32.41
CA ALA A 105 -15.53 -46.02 -32.89
C ALA A 105 -14.49 -45.82 -34.03
N SER A 106 -13.58 -44.86 -33.86
CA SER A 106 -12.52 -44.58 -34.85
C SER A 106 -11.33 -45.53 -34.66
N LEU A 107 -11.24 -46.60 -35.45
CA LEU A 107 -10.03 -47.42 -35.57
C LEU A 107 -9.52 -47.50 -37.02
N THR A 108 -8.53 -46.65 -37.29
CA THR A 108 -7.34 -46.92 -38.14
C THR A 108 -7.58 -47.56 -39.51
N SER A 109 -7.55 -46.71 -40.54
CA SER A 109 -7.13 -47.13 -41.88
C SER A 109 -5.73 -47.76 -41.84
N VAL A 110 -5.57 -48.91 -42.51
CA VAL A 110 -4.27 -49.42 -42.97
C VAL A 110 -4.29 -49.44 -44.49
N LYS A 111 -3.22 -48.96 -45.11
CA LYS A 111 -3.12 -48.66 -46.55
C LYS A 111 -1.99 -49.45 -47.20
N GLY A 112 -2.35 -50.49 -47.93
CA GLY A 112 -1.47 -51.32 -48.76
C GLY A 112 -2.32 -52.39 -49.47
N GLU A 113 -1.97 -52.90 -50.65
CA GLU A 113 -0.79 -52.64 -51.49
C GLU A 113 -1.18 -52.39 -52.96
N PHE A 114 -0.23 -51.93 -53.79
CA PHE A 114 -0.47 -51.65 -55.21
C PHE A 114 -0.34 -52.93 -56.06
N GLY A 115 -1.46 -53.61 -56.30
CA GLY A 115 -1.56 -54.67 -57.32
C GLY A 115 -1.73 -54.09 -58.73
N VAL A 116 -0.63 -53.68 -59.37
CA VAL A 116 -0.62 -53.30 -60.80
C VAL A 116 -0.19 -54.52 -61.62
N GLU A 117 -1.16 -55.36 -62.01
CA GLU A 117 -0.92 -56.39 -63.04
C GLU A 117 -1.07 -55.81 -64.46
N ASP A 118 -0.48 -56.50 -65.43
CA ASP A 118 0.22 -55.84 -66.52
C ASP A 118 -0.35 -56.07 -67.94
N ASP A 119 0.01 -55.15 -68.83
CA ASP A 119 -0.01 -55.16 -70.29
C ASP A 119 -1.35 -55.29 -71.07
N ARG A 120 -1.32 -54.86 -72.33
CA ARG A 120 -2.47 -54.58 -73.22
C ARG A 120 -2.30 -55.25 -74.59
N VAL A 121 -2.35 -56.59 -74.67
CA VAL A 121 -2.10 -57.31 -75.94
C VAL A 121 -3.32 -58.11 -76.43
N ALA A 122 -4.31 -57.39 -76.98
CA ALA A 122 -5.45 -57.96 -77.72
C ALA A 122 -5.75 -57.19 -79.02
N ARG A 123 -4.70 -56.85 -79.78
CA ARG A 123 -4.80 -56.10 -81.05
C ARG A 123 -5.30 -57.00 -82.20
N GLY A 124 -6.61 -57.08 -82.40
CA GLY A 124 -7.24 -57.90 -83.44
C GLY A 124 -8.23 -57.26 -84.43
N PRO A 125 -8.05 -56.03 -84.98
CA PRO A 125 -8.86 -55.60 -86.12
C PRO A 125 -8.48 -56.39 -87.38
N LEU A 126 -9.47 -56.99 -88.06
CA LEU A 126 -9.31 -57.72 -89.32
C LEU A 126 -9.85 -56.88 -90.51
N PRO A 127 -8.98 -56.37 -91.40
CA PRO A 127 -9.41 -55.82 -92.68
C PRO A 127 -8.76 -56.53 -93.89
N PRO A 128 -9.53 -57.34 -94.64
CA PRO A 128 -9.18 -57.65 -96.03
C PRO A 128 -10.34 -57.50 -97.03
N LYS A 129 -10.13 -56.60 -98.01
CA LYS A 129 -10.51 -56.70 -99.43
C LYS A 129 -11.80 -57.44 -99.85
N SER A 130 -12.77 -56.65 -100.31
CA SER A 130 -13.33 -56.70 -101.68
C SER A 130 -13.65 -55.25 -102.08
N GLU A 131 -13.33 -54.69 -103.25
CA GLU A 131 -12.99 -55.24 -104.58
C GLU A 131 -14.11 -56.06 -105.24
N GLU A 132 -15.21 -55.38 -105.58
CA GLU A 132 -15.91 -55.62 -106.86
C GLU A 132 -16.01 -54.31 -107.66
N ALA A 133 -15.06 -54.09 -108.57
CA ALA A 133 -15.11 -53.07 -109.61
C ALA A 133 -15.26 -53.77 -110.97
N SER A 134 -16.44 -54.35 -111.23
CA SER A 134 -16.72 -55.09 -112.46
C SER A 134 -17.34 -54.19 -113.53
N GLY A 135 -16.49 -53.46 -114.25
CA GLY A 135 -16.85 -52.86 -115.53
C GLY A 135 -16.69 -53.89 -116.65
N SER A 136 -17.61 -53.93 -117.61
CA SER A 136 -17.44 -54.68 -118.86
C SER A 136 -18.29 -54.07 -119.98
N GLU A 137 -17.64 -53.21 -120.76
CA GLU A 137 -18.20 -52.66 -121.98
C GLU A 137 -18.23 -53.74 -123.07
N SER A 138 -19.43 -54.08 -123.56
CA SER A 138 -19.61 -54.77 -124.84
C SER A 138 -21.05 -54.59 -125.33
N GLY A 139 -21.35 -54.51 -126.63
CA GLY A 139 -20.44 -54.55 -127.78
C GLY A 139 -20.90 -55.57 -128.81
N VAL A 140 -20.86 -55.18 -130.09
CA VAL A 140 -21.04 -56.00 -131.32
C VAL A 140 -22.30 -56.88 -131.44
N SER A 141 -23.15 -56.55 -132.44
CA SER A 141 -23.61 -57.45 -133.53
C SER A 141 -24.82 -56.80 -134.23
N SER A 142 -24.74 -56.28 -135.45
CA SER A 142 -24.32 -56.87 -136.74
C SER A 142 -25.40 -57.71 -137.44
N SER A 143 -26.09 -57.05 -138.37
CA SER A 143 -26.47 -57.57 -139.69
C SER A 143 -26.96 -59.01 -139.82
N SER A 144 -28.29 -59.19 -139.76
CA SER A 144 -29.10 -60.22 -140.47
C SER A 144 -30.55 -59.73 -140.42
N GLY A 145 -31.45 -60.05 -141.35
CA GLY A 145 -31.38 -60.77 -142.62
C GLY A 145 -32.74 -60.59 -143.30
N ASP A 146 -32.80 -60.61 -144.64
CA ASP A 146 -34.00 -60.20 -145.38
C ASP A 146 -35.18 -61.17 -145.19
N GLY A 147 -36.42 -60.65 -145.15
CA GLY A 147 -37.62 -61.46 -144.84
C GLY A 147 -38.85 -60.70 -144.32
N PRO A 148 -39.58 -59.96 -145.18
CA PRO A 148 -40.80 -59.23 -144.79
C PRO A 148 -42.01 -60.16 -144.66
N SER A 149 -42.12 -60.87 -143.53
CA SER A 149 -43.35 -61.56 -143.09
C SER A 149 -43.75 -61.07 -141.70
N ALA A 150 -45.06 -61.10 -141.39
CA ALA A 150 -45.62 -60.46 -140.19
C ALA A 150 -45.03 -60.97 -138.85
N GLY A 151 -44.44 -62.16 -138.84
CA GLY A 151 -43.59 -62.64 -137.75
C GLY A 151 -42.52 -61.64 -137.35
N SER A 152 -41.87 -60.94 -138.30
CA SER A 152 -40.86 -59.91 -138.00
C SER A 152 -41.43 -58.72 -137.20
N GLU A 153 -42.69 -58.34 -137.41
CA GLU A 153 -43.34 -57.31 -136.57
C GLU A 153 -43.71 -57.84 -135.19
N ILE A 154 -44.20 -59.08 -135.10
CA ILE A 154 -44.53 -59.74 -133.84
C ILE A 154 -43.25 -59.92 -133.02
N ASP A 155 -42.17 -60.40 -133.63
CA ASP A 155 -40.84 -60.53 -133.03
C ASP A 155 -40.27 -59.18 -132.65
N LYS A 156 -40.38 -58.12 -133.47
CA LYS A 156 -39.95 -56.76 -133.07
C LYS A 156 -40.74 -56.24 -131.86
N ARG A 157 -42.06 -56.47 -131.80
CA ARG A 157 -42.88 -56.13 -130.62
C ARG A 157 -42.53 -56.99 -129.40
N VAL A 158 -42.30 -58.29 -129.57
CA VAL A 158 -41.90 -59.21 -128.51
C VAL A 158 -40.48 -58.89 -128.01
N HIS A 159 -39.56 -58.49 -128.88
CA HIS A 159 -38.25 -58.00 -128.48
C HIS A 159 -38.36 -56.65 -127.77
N GLN A 160 -39.10 -55.67 -128.29
CA GLN A 160 -39.36 -54.41 -127.57
C GLN A 160 -39.99 -54.64 -126.20
N LEU A 161 -40.99 -55.51 -126.09
CA LEU A 161 -41.62 -55.87 -124.81
C LEU A 161 -40.64 -56.61 -123.88
N LYS A 162 -39.76 -57.47 -124.40
CA LYS A 162 -38.67 -58.08 -123.62
C LYS A 162 -37.65 -57.03 -123.17
N THR A 163 -37.28 -56.06 -124.00
CA THR A 163 -36.36 -54.98 -123.64
C THR A 163 -36.99 -54.04 -122.61
N GLN A 164 -38.26 -53.67 -122.78
CA GLN A 164 -39.03 -52.87 -121.83
C GLN A 164 -39.19 -53.62 -120.49
N LEU A 165 -39.54 -54.91 -120.51
CA LEU A 165 -39.67 -55.73 -119.32
C LEU A 165 -38.32 -55.93 -118.62
N ALA A 166 -37.23 -56.16 -119.37
CA ALA A 166 -35.88 -56.24 -118.82
C ALA A 166 -35.42 -54.89 -118.21
N THR A 167 -35.72 -53.77 -118.88
CA THR A 167 -35.45 -52.42 -118.35
C THR A 167 -36.26 -52.14 -117.09
N LEU A 168 -37.56 -52.49 -117.08
CA LEU A 168 -38.42 -52.34 -115.91
C LEU A 168 -37.95 -53.24 -114.76
N THR A 169 -37.58 -54.49 -115.04
CA THR A 169 -37.02 -55.44 -114.05
C THR A 169 -35.68 -54.95 -113.50
N SER A 170 -34.80 -54.41 -114.35
CA SER A 170 -33.54 -53.79 -113.95
C SER A 170 -33.77 -52.56 -113.07
N SER A 171 -34.72 -51.69 -113.45
CA SER A 171 -35.10 -50.52 -112.64
C SER A 171 -35.72 -50.92 -111.29
N LEU A 172 -36.56 -51.96 -111.27
CA LEU A 172 -37.16 -52.51 -110.05
C LEU A 172 -36.09 -53.14 -109.15
N ALA A 173 -35.14 -53.89 -109.72
CA ALA A 173 -34.01 -54.46 -108.99
C ALA A 173 -33.12 -53.35 -108.41
N THR A 174 -32.81 -52.32 -109.20
CA THR A 174 -32.03 -51.14 -108.75
C THR A 174 -32.73 -50.39 -107.62
N VAL A 175 -34.03 -50.11 -107.76
CA VAL A 175 -34.85 -49.47 -106.71
C VAL A 175 -34.97 -50.37 -105.48
N THR A 176 -35.04 -51.70 -105.63
CA THR A 176 -35.10 -52.64 -104.51
C THR A 176 -33.75 -52.75 -103.79
N GLN A 177 -32.64 -52.70 -104.53
CA GLN A 177 -31.27 -52.69 -103.98
C GLN A 177 -30.96 -51.37 -103.28
N GLU A 178 -31.31 -50.24 -103.87
CA GLU A 178 -31.11 -48.94 -103.21
C GLU A 178 -32.09 -48.74 -102.04
N LYS A 179 -33.31 -49.28 -102.12
CA LYS A 179 -34.22 -49.36 -100.97
C LYS A 179 -33.61 -50.19 -99.83
N SER A 180 -33.14 -51.41 -100.09
CA SER A 180 -32.59 -52.27 -99.03
C SER A 180 -31.29 -51.72 -98.46
N ARG A 181 -30.48 -51.02 -99.28
CA ARG A 181 -29.32 -50.23 -98.85
C ARG A 181 -29.73 -49.06 -97.95
N MET A 182 -30.75 -48.28 -98.33
CA MET A 182 -31.28 -47.18 -97.52
C MET A 182 -31.87 -47.70 -96.20
N GLU A 183 -32.66 -48.78 -96.21
CA GLU A 183 -33.20 -49.41 -95.01
C GLU A 183 -32.09 -49.95 -94.10
N ALA A 184 -31.05 -50.58 -94.66
CA ALA A 184 -29.87 -51.02 -93.91
C ALA A 184 -29.09 -49.85 -93.30
N SER A 185 -28.88 -48.76 -94.05
CA SER A 185 -28.22 -47.54 -93.54
C SER A 185 -29.04 -46.87 -92.44
N TYR A 186 -30.36 -46.73 -92.62
CA TYR A 186 -31.25 -46.18 -91.60
C TYR A 186 -31.30 -47.05 -90.33
N LEU A 187 -31.24 -48.38 -90.45
CA LEU A 187 -31.14 -49.26 -89.28
C LEU A 187 -29.78 -49.15 -88.59
N ALA A 188 -28.69 -49.01 -89.35
CA ALA A 188 -27.35 -48.77 -88.82
C ALA A 188 -27.26 -47.41 -88.10
N ASP A 189 -27.74 -46.34 -88.71
CA ASP A 189 -27.79 -45.00 -88.13
C ASP A 189 -28.72 -44.95 -86.91
N LYS A 190 -29.88 -45.62 -86.95
CA LYS A 190 -30.77 -45.74 -85.78
C LYS A 190 -30.13 -46.51 -84.63
N LYS A 191 -29.29 -47.53 -84.91
CA LYS A 191 -28.49 -48.20 -83.88
C LYS A 191 -27.37 -47.29 -83.38
N LYS A 192 -26.69 -46.57 -84.26
CA LYS A 192 -25.61 -45.63 -83.93
C LYS A 192 -26.13 -44.49 -83.05
N MET A 193 -27.20 -43.80 -83.45
CA MET A 193 -27.83 -42.74 -82.67
C MET A 193 -28.29 -43.22 -81.28
N LYS A 194 -28.71 -44.49 -81.14
CA LYS A 194 -28.96 -45.09 -79.82
C LYS A 194 -27.68 -45.27 -79.00
N GLN A 195 -26.64 -45.85 -79.60
CA GLN A 195 -25.33 -46.00 -78.95
C GLN A 195 -24.76 -44.63 -78.51
N ASP A 196 -24.81 -43.64 -79.40
CA ASP A 196 -24.34 -42.27 -79.14
C ASP A 196 -25.13 -41.60 -77.99
N LEU A 197 -26.46 -41.84 -77.89
CA LEU A 197 -27.29 -41.38 -76.78
C LEU A 197 -27.00 -42.14 -75.46
N GLU A 198 -26.84 -43.46 -75.52
CA GLU A 198 -26.51 -44.29 -74.35
C GLU A 198 -25.14 -43.92 -73.78
N ASP A 199 -24.15 -43.68 -74.65
CA ASP A 199 -22.79 -43.28 -74.25
C ASP A 199 -22.70 -41.80 -73.85
N ALA A 200 -23.59 -40.94 -74.37
CA ALA A 200 -23.75 -39.58 -73.85
C ALA A 200 -24.37 -39.59 -72.44
N ASN A 201 -25.39 -40.43 -72.19
CA ASN A 201 -25.98 -40.53 -70.85
C ASN A 201 -25.02 -41.14 -69.82
N LYS A 202 -24.26 -42.19 -70.18
CA LYS A 202 -23.22 -42.77 -69.30
C LYS A 202 -22.20 -41.71 -68.88
N LYS A 203 -21.68 -40.91 -69.81
CA LYS A 203 -20.77 -39.80 -69.50
C LYS A 203 -21.41 -38.76 -68.59
N ALA A 204 -22.68 -38.42 -68.81
CA ALA A 204 -23.40 -37.50 -67.95
C ALA A 204 -23.67 -38.08 -66.54
N GLU A 205 -23.78 -39.40 -66.39
CA GLU A 205 -23.87 -40.10 -65.10
C GLU A 205 -22.51 -40.17 -64.40
N GLU A 206 -21.43 -40.44 -65.14
CA GLU A 206 -20.04 -40.39 -64.66
C GLU A 206 -19.66 -38.98 -64.18
N GLU A 207 -20.00 -37.94 -64.95
CA GLU A 207 -19.79 -36.53 -64.58
C GLU A 207 -20.64 -36.12 -63.36
N ARG A 208 -21.91 -36.54 -63.27
CA ARG A 208 -22.75 -36.33 -62.08
C ARG A 208 -22.15 -37.01 -60.84
N GLY A 209 -21.80 -38.30 -60.94
CA GLY A 209 -21.21 -39.05 -59.84
C GLY A 209 -19.86 -38.48 -59.39
N ARG A 210 -19.05 -37.98 -60.33
CA ARG A 210 -17.81 -37.27 -60.02
C ARG A 210 -18.07 -35.95 -59.30
N LEU A 211 -18.98 -35.11 -59.79
CA LEU A 211 -19.32 -33.84 -59.16
C LEU A 211 -19.94 -34.03 -57.77
N GLU A 212 -20.75 -35.08 -57.57
CA GLU A 212 -21.23 -35.47 -56.25
C GLU A 212 -20.10 -35.91 -55.31
N GLY A 213 -19.10 -36.64 -55.81
CA GLY A 213 -17.90 -37.02 -55.05
C GLY A 213 -17.07 -35.80 -54.65
N ASP A 214 -16.81 -34.91 -55.61
CA ASP A 214 -16.08 -33.66 -55.40
C ASP A 214 -16.84 -32.76 -54.37
N LEU A 215 -18.19 -32.68 -54.45
CA LEU A 215 -19.02 -31.96 -53.48
C LEU A 215 -18.99 -32.58 -52.07
N LYS A 216 -19.07 -33.91 -51.95
CA LYS A 216 -18.99 -34.62 -50.66
C LYS A 216 -17.61 -34.41 -50.02
N GLY A 217 -16.53 -34.55 -50.80
CA GLY A 217 -15.17 -34.28 -50.32
C GLY A 217 -14.93 -32.82 -49.90
N LEU A 218 -15.51 -31.84 -50.61
CA LEU A 218 -15.49 -30.44 -50.19
C LEU A 218 -16.33 -30.21 -48.92
N GLN A 219 -17.48 -30.87 -48.77
CA GLN A 219 -18.32 -30.78 -47.57
C GLN A 219 -17.62 -31.39 -46.34
N GLU A 220 -16.91 -32.51 -46.51
CA GLU A 220 -16.06 -33.12 -45.48
C GLU A 220 -14.89 -32.22 -45.09
N GLN A 221 -14.19 -31.61 -46.05
CA GLN A 221 -13.13 -30.63 -45.77
C GLN A 221 -13.67 -29.38 -45.04
N ILE A 222 -14.87 -28.92 -45.37
CA ILE A 222 -15.55 -27.82 -44.67
C ILE A 222 -15.96 -28.25 -43.25
N ALA A 223 -16.39 -29.49 -43.04
CA ALA A 223 -16.69 -30.03 -41.72
C ALA A 223 -15.43 -30.17 -40.86
N GLU A 224 -14.33 -30.70 -41.42
CA GLU A 224 -13.07 -30.88 -40.71
C GLU A 224 -12.43 -29.54 -40.35
N THR A 225 -12.40 -28.57 -41.28
CA THR A 225 -11.88 -27.22 -40.99
C THR A 225 -12.72 -26.49 -39.95
N LYS A 226 -14.05 -26.66 -39.93
CA LYS A 226 -14.92 -26.18 -38.84
C LYS A 226 -14.59 -26.87 -37.51
N ALA A 227 -14.41 -28.18 -37.49
CA ALA A 227 -14.07 -28.92 -36.27
C ALA A 227 -12.73 -28.46 -35.69
N ARG A 228 -11.69 -28.37 -36.53
CA ARG A 228 -10.36 -27.84 -36.15
C ARG A 228 -10.41 -26.38 -35.67
N LEU A 229 -11.31 -25.56 -36.21
CA LEU A 229 -11.51 -24.18 -35.76
C LEU A 229 -12.19 -24.13 -34.38
N ILE A 230 -13.19 -25.00 -34.15
CA ILE A 230 -13.88 -25.12 -32.86
C ILE A 230 -12.93 -25.61 -31.76
N THR A 231 -12.09 -26.62 -32.03
CA THR A 231 -11.09 -27.06 -31.03
C THR A 231 -10.11 -25.92 -30.73
N GLN A 232 -9.51 -25.29 -31.74
CA GLN A 232 -8.61 -24.14 -31.53
C GLN A 232 -9.28 -22.94 -30.84
N GLN A 233 -10.60 -22.80 -30.88
CA GLN A 233 -11.32 -21.78 -30.13
C GLN A 233 -11.52 -22.20 -28.67
N HIS A 234 -11.77 -23.48 -28.41
CA HIS A 234 -11.82 -24.04 -27.05
C HIS A 234 -10.44 -24.00 -26.37
N ASP A 235 -9.39 -24.45 -27.07
CA ASP A 235 -8.00 -24.46 -26.60
C ASP A 235 -7.58 -23.05 -26.16
N ARG A 236 -7.78 -22.04 -27.02
CA ARG A 236 -7.48 -20.63 -26.71
C ARG A 236 -8.32 -20.06 -25.57
N ALA A 237 -9.57 -20.49 -25.42
CA ALA A 237 -10.41 -20.06 -24.31
C ALA A 237 -9.96 -20.70 -22.98
N GLN A 238 -9.49 -21.94 -23.01
CA GLN A 238 -8.87 -22.61 -21.88
C GLN A 238 -7.55 -21.92 -21.50
N GLU A 239 -6.63 -21.71 -22.45
CA GLU A 239 -5.38 -20.95 -22.26
C GLU A 239 -5.64 -19.58 -21.61
N GLN A 240 -6.63 -18.83 -22.10
CA GLN A 240 -7.04 -17.54 -21.50
C GLN A 240 -7.56 -17.69 -20.07
N SER A 241 -8.29 -18.77 -19.76
CA SER A 241 -8.78 -19.04 -18.41
C SER A 241 -7.63 -19.43 -17.46
N ASP A 242 -6.68 -20.24 -17.91
CA ASP A 242 -5.51 -20.68 -17.15
C ASP A 242 -4.54 -19.51 -16.91
N HIS A 243 -4.32 -18.66 -17.92
CA HIS A 243 -3.62 -17.39 -17.75
C HIS A 243 -4.31 -16.47 -16.74
N ALA A 244 -5.64 -16.38 -16.76
CA ALA A 244 -6.38 -15.59 -15.77
C ALA A 244 -6.35 -16.20 -14.36
N LEU A 245 -6.21 -17.52 -14.21
CA LEU A 245 -5.98 -18.17 -12.91
C LEU A 245 -4.56 -17.89 -12.41
N MET A 246 -3.54 -18.16 -13.21
CA MET A 246 -2.14 -17.87 -12.87
C MET A 246 -1.91 -16.39 -12.53
N LEU A 247 -2.58 -15.44 -13.22
CA LEU A 247 -2.51 -14.02 -12.88
C LEU A 247 -3.12 -13.70 -11.51
N ARG A 248 -4.22 -14.36 -11.11
CA ARG A 248 -4.80 -14.19 -9.76
C ARG A 248 -3.92 -14.81 -8.69
N GLU A 249 -3.30 -15.96 -8.96
CA GLU A 249 -2.35 -16.60 -8.05
C GLU A 249 -1.08 -15.76 -7.87
N LEU A 250 -0.51 -15.21 -8.94
CA LEU A 250 0.62 -14.28 -8.89
C LEU A 250 0.26 -12.98 -8.16
N GLN A 251 -0.93 -12.42 -8.37
CA GLN A 251 -1.43 -11.25 -7.63
C GLN A 251 -1.59 -11.56 -6.13
N LYS A 252 -2.11 -12.74 -5.78
CA LYS A 252 -2.24 -13.20 -4.40
C LYS A 252 -0.87 -13.35 -3.73
N LEU A 253 0.05 -14.10 -4.35
CA LEU A 253 1.42 -14.30 -3.83
C LEU A 253 2.16 -12.96 -3.68
N LEU A 254 2.00 -12.04 -4.63
CA LEU A 254 2.60 -10.71 -4.57
C LEU A 254 2.00 -9.84 -3.45
N GLN A 255 0.72 -10.02 -3.11
CA GLN A 255 0.10 -9.37 -1.96
C GLN A 255 0.53 -10.01 -0.63
N GLU A 256 0.65 -11.34 -0.58
CA GLU A 256 1.16 -12.07 0.60
C GLU A 256 2.63 -11.70 0.89
N GLU A 257 3.48 -11.62 -0.14
CA GLU A 257 4.85 -11.10 -0.07
C GLU A 257 4.91 -9.66 0.44
N ARG A 258 4.00 -8.77 -0.01
CA ARG A 258 3.93 -7.39 0.50
C ARG A 258 3.59 -7.35 1.98
N THR A 259 2.58 -8.11 2.42
CA THR A 259 2.22 -8.17 3.85
C THR A 259 3.34 -8.78 4.69
N GLN A 260 4.02 -9.82 4.22
CA GLN A 260 5.15 -10.43 4.93
C GLN A 260 6.35 -9.46 5.05
N ARG A 261 6.61 -8.64 4.04
CA ARG A 261 7.65 -7.60 4.10
C ARG A 261 7.29 -6.50 5.09
N GLN A 262 6.05 -6.02 5.08
CA GLN A 262 5.55 -5.04 6.07
C GLN A 262 5.65 -5.58 7.50
N ASP A 263 5.24 -6.84 7.73
CA ASP A 263 5.41 -7.56 9.00
C ASP A 263 6.87 -7.65 9.48
N LEU A 264 7.81 -7.83 8.55
CA LEU A 264 9.25 -7.92 8.85
C LEU A 264 9.90 -6.55 9.04
N GLU A 265 9.46 -5.54 8.29
CA GLU A 265 9.88 -4.14 8.43
C GLU A 265 9.46 -3.59 9.79
N LEU A 266 8.20 -3.80 10.20
CA LEU A 266 7.72 -3.45 11.55
C LEU A 266 8.52 -4.15 12.66
N ARG A 267 8.79 -5.45 12.54
CA ARG A 267 9.62 -6.18 13.54
C ARG A 267 11.08 -5.69 13.55
N LEU A 268 11.61 -5.23 12.41
CA LEU A 268 12.94 -4.61 12.34
C LEU A 268 12.94 -3.20 12.97
N GLU A 269 11.83 -2.48 12.93
CA GLU A 269 11.65 -1.19 13.61
C GLU A 269 11.48 -1.39 15.13
N GLU A 270 10.58 -2.28 15.58
CA GLU A 270 10.43 -2.69 16.98
C GLU A 270 11.78 -3.11 17.61
N THR A 271 12.58 -3.91 16.90
CA THR A 271 13.90 -4.35 17.40
C THR A 271 14.96 -3.24 17.37
N ARG A 272 14.91 -2.31 16.41
CA ARG A 272 15.76 -1.10 16.41
C ARG A 272 15.39 -0.17 17.58
N GLU A 273 14.11 0.03 17.85
CA GLU A 273 13.64 0.84 18.98
C GLU A 273 14.02 0.19 20.32
N ALA A 274 13.87 -1.13 20.46
CA ALA A 274 14.31 -1.86 21.65
C ALA A 274 15.83 -1.77 21.86
N LEU A 275 16.62 -1.81 20.77
CA LEU A 275 18.08 -1.60 20.83
C LEU A 275 18.45 -0.16 21.16
N ALA A 276 17.75 0.84 20.61
CA ALA A 276 17.96 2.26 20.91
C ALA A 276 17.61 2.60 22.37
N GLY A 277 16.48 2.08 22.87
CA GLY A 277 16.11 2.19 24.29
C GLY A 277 17.11 1.50 25.22
N ARG A 278 17.68 0.36 24.81
CA ARG A 278 18.75 -0.32 25.55
C ARG A 278 20.08 0.45 25.51
N ALA A 279 20.43 1.09 24.40
CA ALA A 279 21.59 1.97 24.30
C ALA A 279 21.44 3.18 25.21
N TYR A 280 20.30 3.88 25.15
CA TYR A 280 20.00 5.01 26.03
C TYR A 280 19.96 4.64 27.52
N ALA A 281 19.59 3.40 27.86
CA ALA A 281 19.72 2.87 29.22
C ALA A 281 21.18 2.56 29.60
N ALA A 282 22.02 2.14 28.66
CA ALA A 282 23.46 1.95 28.88
C ALA A 282 24.18 3.29 29.08
N ASP A 283 23.89 4.30 28.24
CA ASP A 283 24.43 5.66 28.38
C ASP A 283 24.11 6.27 29.77
N GLN A 284 22.89 6.03 30.28
CA GLN A 284 22.51 6.41 31.63
C GLN A 284 23.28 5.63 32.71
N LEU A 285 23.47 4.32 32.54
CA LEU A 285 24.26 3.51 33.47
C LEU A 285 25.74 3.94 33.49
N GLU A 286 26.34 4.28 32.35
CA GLU A 286 27.69 4.87 32.30
C GLU A 286 27.73 6.23 33.01
N GLY A 287 26.71 7.07 32.85
CA GLY A 287 26.55 8.32 33.60
C GLY A 287 26.49 8.09 35.12
N PHE A 288 25.68 7.13 35.59
CA PHE A 288 25.61 6.77 37.01
C PHE A 288 26.89 6.12 37.51
N GLU A 289 27.60 5.33 36.70
CA GLU A 289 28.91 4.79 37.04
C GLU A 289 29.96 5.91 37.18
N LEU A 290 29.97 6.91 36.31
CA LEU A 290 30.88 8.05 36.40
C LEU A 290 30.60 8.89 37.65
N GLN A 291 29.33 9.17 37.96
CA GLN A 291 28.93 9.83 39.21
C GLN A 291 29.32 9.00 40.44
N THR A 292 29.14 7.68 40.40
CA THR A 292 29.57 6.78 41.49
C THR A 292 31.08 6.83 41.67
N LYS A 293 31.86 6.80 40.57
CA LYS A 293 33.33 6.89 40.58
C LYS A 293 33.85 8.26 41.04
N GLN A 294 33.07 9.34 40.88
CA GLN A 294 33.35 10.65 41.46
C GLN A 294 33.09 10.64 42.97
N LEU A 295 31.88 10.24 43.39
CA LEU A 295 31.50 10.16 44.80
C LEU A 295 32.41 9.22 45.61
N THR A 296 32.91 8.12 45.04
CA THR A 296 33.89 7.27 45.74
C THR A 296 35.23 7.97 45.96
N ARG A 297 35.69 8.79 45.01
CA ARG A 297 36.94 9.58 45.16
C ARG A 297 36.77 10.67 46.20
N GLU A 298 35.68 11.45 46.14
CA GLU A 298 35.36 12.46 47.16
C GLU A 298 35.30 11.82 48.57
N VAL A 299 34.70 10.63 48.69
CA VAL A 299 34.63 9.87 49.94
C VAL A 299 35.99 9.27 50.36
N GLU A 300 36.91 9.00 49.44
CA GLU A 300 38.28 8.55 49.74
C GLU A 300 39.19 9.72 50.12
N GLU A 301 39.08 10.86 49.45
CA GLU A 301 39.74 12.13 49.76
C GLU A 301 39.33 12.63 51.15
N LEU A 302 38.02 12.73 51.43
CA LEU A 302 37.50 13.11 52.75
C LEU A 302 37.90 12.12 53.86
N LYS A 303 38.04 10.81 53.57
CA LYS A 303 38.60 9.83 54.52
C LYS A 303 40.08 10.10 54.77
N GLY A 304 40.85 10.43 53.72
CA GLY A 304 42.26 10.79 53.81
C GLY A 304 42.47 12.05 54.65
N GLU A 305 41.72 13.12 54.39
CA GLU A 305 41.74 14.35 55.19
C GLU A 305 41.36 14.08 56.66
N LEU A 306 40.27 13.34 56.90
CA LEU A 306 39.87 12.95 58.25
C LEU A 306 40.90 12.07 58.96
N GLN A 307 41.66 11.25 58.23
CA GLN A 307 42.77 10.48 58.79
C GLN A 307 43.98 11.39 59.10
N ALA A 308 44.38 12.27 58.18
CA ALA A 308 45.47 13.22 58.40
C ALA A 308 45.19 14.12 59.63
N ILE A 309 44.00 14.70 59.73
CA ILE A 309 43.59 15.53 60.89
C ILE A 309 43.58 14.71 62.20
N ARG A 310 43.21 13.42 62.15
CA ARG A 310 43.32 12.52 63.32
C ARG A 310 44.76 12.23 63.67
N GLU A 311 45.63 11.99 62.70
CA GLU A 311 47.05 11.74 62.94
C GLU A 311 47.77 12.97 63.48
N GLU A 312 47.51 14.16 62.94
CA GLU A 312 48.00 15.43 63.49
C GLU A 312 47.52 15.66 64.93
N LYS A 313 46.23 15.43 65.22
CA LYS A 313 45.69 15.53 66.58
C LYS A 313 46.22 14.45 67.54
N ASN A 314 46.62 13.29 67.04
CA ASN A 314 47.17 12.19 67.82
C ASN A 314 48.69 12.30 68.02
N ARG A 315 49.40 13.12 67.24
CA ARG A 315 50.78 13.51 67.55
C ARG A 315 50.75 14.31 68.87
N PRO A 316 51.57 13.97 69.88
CA PRO A 316 51.61 14.74 71.11
C PRO A 316 52.09 16.16 70.78
N ASP A 317 51.38 17.18 71.28
CA ASP A 317 51.84 18.57 71.18
C ASP A 317 53.30 18.65 71.65
N PRO A 318 54.25 19.15 70.84
CA PRO A 318 55.65 19.20 71.24
C PRO A 318 55.81 20.01 72.54
N ARG A 319 55.01 21.06 72.71
CA ARG A 319 54.93 21.86 73.94
C ARG A 319 54.38 21.10 75.15
N LEU A 320 53.44 20.16 74.97
CA LEU A 320 52.99 19.31 76.08
C LEU A 320 54.06 18.25 76.41
N GLN A 321 54.79 17.75 75.42
CA GLN A 321 55.90 16.81 75.65
C GLN A 321 57.10 17.49 76.31
N GLU A 322 57.42 18.73 75.93
CA GLU A 322 58.37 19.62 76.61
C GLU A 322 57.94 19.89 78.05
N LEU A 323 56.71 20.37 78.25
CA LEU A 323 56.15 20.65 79.59
C LEU A 323 56.09 19.38 80.46
N GLN A 324 55.85 18.20 79.89
CA GLN A 324 55.89 16.92 80.61
C GLN A 324 57.33 16.55 81.02
N GLN A 325 58.33 16.81 80.18
CA GLN A 325 59.75 16.65 80.54
C GLN A 325 60.19 17.67 81.60
N GLU A 326 59.78 18.92 81.50
CA GLU A 326 60.05 19.96 82.50
C GLU A 326 59.39 19.63 83.83
N ALA A 327 58.11 19.24 83.83
CA ALA A 327 57.41 18.80 85.04
C ALA A 327 58.04 17.54 85.66
N ALA A 328 58.61 16.63 84.85
CA ALA A 328 59.36 15.49 85.37
C ALA A 328 60.69 15.94 86.03
N ARG A 329 61.50 16.77 85.33
CA ARG A 329 62.76 17.34 85.86
C ARG A 329 62.52 18.12 87.15
N LEU A 330 61.48 18.95 87.19
CA LEU A 330 61.10 19.76 88.34
C LEU A 330 60.62 18.92 89.52
N LYS A 331 59.83 17.85 89.28
CA LYS A 331 59.46 16.87 90.32
C LYS A 331 60.68 16.18 90.91
N SER A 332 61.63 15.73 90.08
CA SER A 332 62.89 15.14 90.56
C SER A 332 63.74 16.13 91.36
N HIS A 333 63.78 17.40 90.95
CA HIS A 333 64.49 18.46 91.68
C HIS A 333 63.87 18.71 93.07
N PHE A 334 62.55 18.91 93.15
CA PHE A 334 61.86 19.08 94.43
C PHE A 334 61.95 17.84 95.32
N GLN A 335 61.93 16.63 94.75
CA GLN A 335 62.11 15.39 95.52
C GLN A 335 63.52 15.30 96.13
N ALA A 336 64.55 15.72 95.40
CA ALA A 336 65.92 15.80 95.92
C ALA A 336 66.07 16.88 97.00
N GLN A 337 65.50 18.07 96.81
CA GLN A 337 65.47 19.14 97.81
C GLN A 337 64.73 18.73 99.09
N LEU A 338 63.56 18.10 98.97
CA LEU A 338 62.80 17.61 100.12
C LEU A 338 63.59 16.58 100.94
N GLN A 339 64.28 15.64 100.27
CA GLN A 339 65.19 14.72 100.96
C GLN A 339 66.40 15.41 101.61
N GLN A 340 66.87 16.54 101.05
CA GLN A 340 67.95 17.32 101.66
C GLN A 340 67.49 18.07 102.91
N GLU A 341 66.31 18.71 102.88
CA GLU A 341 65.74 19.38 104.05
C GLU A 341 65.34 18.37 105.13
N MET A 342 64.73 17.22 104.79
CA MET A 342 64.46 16.16 105.77
C MET A 342 65.72 15.71 106.51
N ARG A 343 66.87 15.59 105.82
CA ARG A 343 68.16 15.26 106.46
C ARG A 343 68.67 16.39 107.36
N LYS A 344 68.51 17.66 106.97
CA LYS A 344 68.87 18.82 107.82
C LYS A 344 67.99 18.91 109.07
N THR A 345 66.68 18.75 108.93
CA THR A 345 65.74 18.80 110.05
C THR A 345 66.01 17.67 111.04
N ALA A 346 66.27 16.44 110.58
CA ALA A 346 66.65 15.34 111.47
C ALA A 346 67.94 15.64 112.27
N LEU A 347 68.97 16.18 111.62
CA LEU A 347 70.20 16.61 112.30
C LEU A 347 69.96 17.75 113.30
N ALA A 348 69.06 18.67 113.01
CA ALA A 348 68.69 19.76 113.92
C ALA A 348 67.84 19.27 115.12
N GLU A 349 66.92 18.33 114.90
CA GLU A 349 66.16 17.67 115.98
C GLU A 349 67.09 16.91 116.92
N ASP A 350 68.07 16.17 116.42
CA ASP A 350 69.00 15.42 117.27
C ASP A 350 69.97 16.33 118.03
N GLN A 351 70.37 17.47 117.45
CA GLN A 351 71.08 18.52 118.18
C GLN A 351 70.21 19.15 119.28
N LEU A 352 68.92 19.41 119.01
CA LEU A 352 67.99 19.94 120.01
C LEU A 352 67.70 18.92 121.13
N ARG A 353 67.58 17.63 120.82
CA ARG A 353 67.47 16.55 121.82
C ARG A 353 68.70 16.50 122.72
N GLN A 354 69.90 16.60 122.16
CA GLN A 354 71.15 16.63 122.92
C GLN A 354 71.24 17.88 123.82
N GLN A 355 70.82 19.05 123.32
CA GLN A 355 70.74 20.28 124.14
C GLN A 355 69.73 20.14 125.28
N SER A 356 68.51 19.65 125.01
CA SER A 356 67.48 19.40 126.05
C SER A 356 67.99 18.48 127.15
N GLN A 357 68.66 17.38 126.80
CA GLN A 357 69.21 16.44 127.79
C GLN A 357 70.31 17.07 128.67
N VAL A 358 71.14 17.96 128.11
CA VAL A 358 72.16 18.70 128.88
C VAL A 358 71.50 19.78 129.76
N GLU A 359 70.45 20.44 129.29
CA GLU A 359 69.70 21.42 130.08
C GLU A 359 68.91 20.76 131.22
N GLU A 360 68.24 19.63 130.98
CA GLU A 360 67.57 18.81 132.00
C GLU A 360 68.55 18.35 133.09
N GLN A 361 69.73 17.84 132.71
CA GLN A 361 70.79 17.47 133.66
C GLN A 361 71.27 18.68 134.48
N ARG A 362 71.39 19.86 133.85
CA ARG A 362 71.76 21.10 134.53
C ARG A 362 70.68 21.58 135.50
N VAL A 363 69.41 21.47 135.12
CA VAL A 363 68.27 21.81 136.01
C VAL A 363 68.24 20.86 137.20
N ALA A 364 68.33 19.55 137.01
CA ALA A 364 68.39 18.58 138.10
C ALA A 364 69.60 18.81 139.04
N ALA A 365 70.76 19.22 138.51
CA ALA A 365 71.91 19.59 139.33
C ALA A 365 71.66 20.87 140.17
N LEU A 366 70.97 21.87 139.60
CA LEU A 366 70.59 23.09 140.32
C LEU A 366 69.47 22.83 141.35
N GLU A 367 68.50 21.97 141.06
CA GLU A 367 67.46 21.55 141.99
C GLU A 367 68.03 20.84 143.22
N ASN A 368 69.05 19.98 143.04
CA ASN A 368 69.78 19.37 144.15
C ASN A 368 70.58 20.40 144.97
N GLN A 369 71.23 21.38 144.34
CA GLN A 369 71.89 22.46 145.08
C GLN A 369 70.88 23.34 145.85
N ILE A 370 69.68 23.56 145.30
CA ILE A 370 68.59 24.28 145.96
C ILE A 370 68.02 23.47 147.13
N SER A 371 67.91 22.14 147.01
CA SER A 371 67.43 21.29 148.12
C SER A 371 68.46 21.23 149.26
N GLU A 372 69.76 21.06 148.98
CA GLU A 372 70.84 21.15 149.97
C GLU A 372 70.84 22.49 150.72
N VAL A 373 70.74 23.61 150.00
CA VAL A 373 70.67 24.95 150.60
C VAL A 373 69.37 25.13 151.39
N SER A 374 68.25 24.54 150.96
CA SER A 374 66.96 24.60 151.67
C SER A 374 66.98 23.78 152.96
N GLU A 375 67.64 22.62 152.99
CA GLU A 375 67.85 21.85 154.22
C GLU A 375 68.73 22.63 155.21
N LEU A 376 69.85 23.21 154.73
CA LEU A 376 70.70 24.08 155.55
C LEU A 376 69.91 25.27 156.12
N LEU A 377 69.13 25.98 155.29
CA LEU A 377 68.25 27.07 155.73
C LEU A 377 67.24 26.59 156.79
N GLY A 378 66.69 25.38 156.61
CA GLY A 378 65.82 24.72 157.58
C GLY A 378 66.51 24.40 158.91
N THR A 379 67.81 24.12 158.93
CA THR A 379 68.57 23.99 160.20
C THR A 379 68.82 25.35 160.87
N TYR A 380 69.13 26.39 160.09
CA TYR A 380 69.29 27.76 160.60
C TYR A 380 67.98 28.31 161.18
N GLU A 381 66.83 28.10 160.54
CA GLU A 381 65.55 28.55 161.07
C GLU A 381 65.18 27.80 162.37
N LYS A 382 65.50 26.50 162.48
CA LYS A 382 65.33 25.73 163.73
C LYS A 382 66.26 26.23 164.85
N ALA A 383 67.46 26.73 164.54
CA ALA A 383 68.33 27.38 165.51
C ALA A 383 67.76 28.74 165.94
N LYS A 384 67.37 29.58 164.97
CA LYS A 384 66.70 30.87 165.17
C LYS A 384 65.41 30.76 165.99
N GLN A 385 64.63 29.69 165.86
CA GLN A 385 63.48 29.44 166.73
C GLN A 385 63.86 29.12 168.18
N LYS A 386 64.97 28.41 168.44
CA LYS A 386 65.47 28.19 169.80
C LYS A 386 65.94 29.50 170.43
N ASP A 387 66.65 30.32 169.67
CA ASP A 387 67.08 31.64 170.11
C ASP A 387 65.89 32.58 170.31
N GLN A 388 64.88 32.53 169.44
CA GLN A 388 63.61 33.25 169.64
C GLN A 388 62.89 32.81 170.92
N LEU A 389 62.91 31.53 171.30
CA LEU A 389 62.36 31.07 172.58
C LEU A 389 63.20 31.51 173.79
N ALA A 390 64.52 31.62 173.66
CA ALA A 390 65.38 32.18 174.70
C ALA A 390 65.17 33.70 174.86
N ILE A 391 65.10 34.42 173.73
CA ILE A 391 64.73 35.83 173.65
C ILE A 391 63.31 36.04 174.17
N GLN A 392 62.36 35.13 173.92
CA GLN A 392 61.00 35.26 174.43
C GLN A 392 60.98 35.13 175.95
N LYS A 393 61.71 34.18 176.56
CA LYS A 393 61.86 34.12 178.02
C LYS A 393 62.49 35.38 178.62
N LEU A 394 63.44 36.01 177.91
CA LEU A 394 64.00 37.31 178.28
C LEU A 394 62.99 38.46 178.09
N LYS A 395 62.20 38.44 177.01
CA LYS A 395 61.12 39.40 176.77
C LYS A 395 59.98 39.25 177.75
N ASP A 396 59.63 38.05 178.18
CA ASP A 396 58.60 37.79 179.18
C ASP A 396 59.09 38.26 180.56
N ARG A 397 60.39 38.11 180.84
CA ARG A 397 61.03 38.72 182.01
C ARG A 397 61.04 40.25 181.94
N ILE A 398 61.17 40.85 180.76
CA ILE A 398 61.00 42.30 180.56
C ILE A 398 59.52 42.70 180.66
N LEU A 399 58.59 41.97 180.05
CA LEU A 399 57.14 42.25 180.09
C LEU A 399 56.54 42.05 181.49
N GLN A 400 57.18 41.26 182.35
CA GLN A 400 56.89 41.24 183.78
C GLN A 400 57.23 42.60 184.42
N LEU A 401 58.40 43.16 184.13
CA LEU A 401 58.82 44.52 184.50
C LEU A 401 58.08 45.63 183.73
N ASP A 402 57.36 45.30 182.65
CA ASP A 402 56.69 46.26 181.76
C ASP A 402 55.16 46.27 181.93
N LEU A 403 54.55 45.20 182.46
CA LEU A 403 53.17 45.23 182.96
C LEU A 403 53.10 45.92 184.33
N GLU A 404 54.20 45.90 185.09
CA GLU A 404 54.46 46.85 186.18
C GLU A 404 54.39 48.32 185.69
N ASN A 405 54.70 48.59 184.40
CA ASN A 405 54.63 49.93 183.78
C ASN A 405 53.29 50.27 183.04
N LYS A 406 52.56 49.29 182.45
CA LYS A 406 51.75 49.56 181.23
C LYS A 406 50.30 49.01 181.17
N THR A 407 49.29 49.73 181.65
CA THR A 407 47.90 49.22 181.77
C THR A 407 46.82 49.97 180.75
N LEU A 408 46.37 49.51 179.42
CA LEU A 408 45.61 50.10 178.05
C LEU A 408 44.64 49.33 176.80
N ALA A 409 44.30 49.75 175.42
CA ALA A 409 43.12 49.37 174.31
C ALA A 409 43.05 49.45 172.56
N LEU A 410 41.98 49.08 171.60
CA LEU A 410 41.81 49.01 169.93
C LEU A 410 40.41 48.77 168.90
N ALA A 411 40.20 48.87 167.44
CA ALA A 411 38.92 48.57 166.39
C ALA A 411 38.70 48.68 164.64
N ALA A 412 37.64 48.10 163.80
CA ALA A 412 36.72 48.38 162.40
C ALA A 412 36.68 47.96 160.71
N SER A 413 35.55 47.72 159.78
CA SER A 413 35.26 47.75 158.11
C SER A 413 34.02 47.04 157.10
N SER A 414 33.57 47.30 155.71
CA SER A 414 32.71 46.48 154.50
C SER A 414 31.79 47.02 153.11
N ARG A 415 31.33 46.35 151.86
CA ARG A 415 30.12 46.54 150.69
C ARG A 415 29.90 45.89 149.06
N PRO A 416 28.74 45.93 148.12
CA PRO A 416 28.24 45.21 146.70
C PRO A 416 27.36 45.89 145.34
N SER A 417 26.62 45.55 144.08
CA SER A 417 25.99 44.56 142.88
C SER A 417 25.30 45.15 141.39
N LEU A 418 24.52 44.78 140.17
CA LEU A 418 23.71 43.75 139.12
C LEU A 418 22.97 44.28 137.61
N ASP A 419 22.20 43.88 136.39
CA ASP A 419 21.61 42.85 135.20
C ASP A 419 20.64 43.38 133.84
N ILE A 420 19.89 42.92 132.63
CA ILE A 420 19.55 41.85 131.37
C ILE A 420 18.34 42.02 130.09
N HIS A 421 18.21 41.35 128.77
CA HIS A 421 17.09 40.92 127.57
C HIS A 421 16.62 41.57 126.02
N GLY A 422 15.88 41.23 124.77
CA GLY A 422 15.03 40.26 123.70
C GLY A 422 14.29 40.83 122.22
N ASP A 423 13.49 40.43 121.04
CA ASP A 423 12.89 39.36 119.92
C ASP A 423 11.84 39.84 118.59
N GLU A 424 11.12 39.41 117.36
CA GLU A 424 10.76 38.39 116.08
C GLU A 424 9.76 38.75 114.66
N SER A 425 9.12 37.92 113.62
CA SER A 425 8.56 38.15 112.06
C SER A 425 7.42 37.30 111.02
N SER A 426 6.98 37.54 109.62
CA SER A 426 6.02 36.76 108.47
C SER A 426 5.53 37.35 106.91
N LEU A 427 4.73 37.01 105.70
CA LEU A 427 3.87 36.03 104.66
C LEU A 427 3.44 36.50 103.03
N ASP A 428 2.61 36.16 101.84
CA ASP A 428 1.46 35.29 101.00
C ASP A 428 1.14 35.31 99.26
N ILE A 429 0.00 34.84 98.43
CA ILE A 429 -0.25 34.53 96.81
C ILE A 429 -1.69 34.26 95.85
N ASN A 430 -1.96 34.32 94.40
CA ASN A 430 -3.22 33.85 93.40
C ASN A 430 -3.50 34.07 91.68
N VAL A 431 -4.30 33.32 90.67
CA VAL A 431 -4.77 33.50 89.06
C VAL A 431 -5.89 32.55 88.11
N LEU A 432 -6.60 32.80 86.83
CA LEU A 432 -7.26 31.85 85.64
C LEU A 432 -8.20 32.18 84.26
N LYS A 433 -8.84 33.31 83.80
CA LYS A 433 -10.13 33.31 82.92
C LYS A 433 -10.27 33.33 81.33
N ASP A 434 -9.30 33.66 80.47
CA ASP A 434 -9.57 34.20 79.09
C ASP A 434 -10.00 33.26 77.92
N LYS A 435 -10.29 31.97 78.16
CA LYS A 435 -10.47 30.98 77.06
C LYS A 435 -11.87 30.90 76.43
N MET A 436 -12.87 31.66 76.90
CA MET A 436 -14.29 31.36 76.62
C MET A 436 -14.92 32.07 75.40
N GLU A 437 -14.38 33.20 74.92
CA GLU A 437 -15.12 34.06 73.96
C GLU A 437 -14.99 33.71 72.48
N LYS A 438 -13.89 33.05 72.06
CA LYS A 438 -13.54 32.96 70.63
C LYS A 438 -14.41 31.98 69.81
N LEU A 439 -15.09 31.04 70.46
CA LEU A 439 -15.93 30.03 69.78
C LEU A 439 -17.27 30.57 69.23
N LYS A 440 -17.75 31.74 69.68
CA LYS A 440 -19.11 32.20 69.37
C LYS A 440 -19.28 32.78 67.95
N ARG A 441 -18.20 33.16 67.26
CA ARG A 441 -18.26 33.99 66.03
C ARG A 441 -18.33 33.21 64.71
N LEU A 442 -17.94 31.94 64.67
CA LEU A 442 -17.95 31.15 63.41
C LEU A 442 -19.36 30.71 62.96
N LEU A 443 -20.35 30.72 63.86
CA LEU A 443 -21.67 30.11 63.64
C LEU A 443 -22.57 30.88 62.64
N GLN A 444 -22.31 32.15 62.38
CA GLN A 444 -23.25 33.04 61.67
C GLN A 444 -23.15 33.08 60.13
N VAL A 445 -22.10 32.51 59.53
CA VAL A 445 -21.82 32.67 58.08
C VAL A 445 -22.53 31.60 57.22
N ALA A 446 -22.87 30.44 57.78
CA ALA A 446 -23.38 29.29 57.04
C ALA A 446 -24.84 29.40 56.54
N ALA A 447 -25.58 30.47 56.89
CA ALA A 447 -27.04 30.53 56.79
C ALA A 447 -27.63 31.28 55.57
N ARG A 448 -26.87 31.46 54.47
CA ARG A 448 -27.29 32.26 53.30
C ARG A 448 -27.10 31.54 51.96
N LYS A 449 -27.99 30.60 51.61
CA LYS A 449 -27.95 29.87 50.31
C LYS A 449 -29.28 29.16 49.94
N SER A 450 -30.23 29.85 49.27
CA SER A 450 -31.46 29.21 48.70
C SER A 450 -32.29 30.09 47.74
N GLN A 451 -33.14 29.40 46.94
CA GLN A 451 -34.40 29.82 46.26
C GLN A 451 -34.41 30.27 44.76
N VAL A 452 -35.56 29.98 44.09
CA VAL A 452 -35.79 29.83 42.61
C VAL A 452 -37.29 30.05 42.25
N THR A 453 -37.67 30.51 41.02
CA THR A 453 -38.86 30.15 40.14
C THR A 453 -39.35 31.27 39.15
N LEU A 454 -40.02 30.91 38.01
CA LEU A 454 -41.21 31.53 37.32
C LEU A 454 -41.38 31.15 35.80
N ASP A 455 -42.50 31.54 35.13
CA ASP A 455 -43.19 30.84 33.97
C ASP A 455 -44.06 31.77 33.02
N VAL A 456 -44.74 31.32 31.90
CA VAL A 456 -45.98 31.87 31.16
C VAL A 456 -46.18 31.55 29.60
N GLU A 457 -47.44 31.56 29.06
CA GLU A 457 -48.00 31.13 27.70
C GLU A 457 -48.21 32.23 26.57
N LYS A 458 -49.01 32.20 25.42
CA LYS A 458 -50.11 31.39 24.74
C LYS A 458 -50.44 31.87 23.24
N LEU A 459 -51.11 31.12 22.30
CA LEU A 459 -51.73 31.63 21.00
C LEU A 459 -52.69 30.68 20.15
N CYS A 460 -53.19 31.10 18.94
CA CYS A 460 -54.37 30.67 18.07
C CYS A 460 -54.24 31.10 16.54
N ASP A 461 -55.07 30.90 15.45
CA ASP A 461 -56.16 29.98 14.90
C ASP A 461 -56.56 30.35 13.35
N PRO A 462 -57.58 29.78 12.58
CA PRO A 462 -57.65 29.62 11.05
C PRO A 462 -58.82 30.29 10.18
N ASP A 463 -58.98 30.01 8.82
CA ASP A 463 -60.26 29.70 7.99
C ASP A 463 -60.25 29.68 6.37
N ILE A 464 -61.42 29.59 5.62
CA ILE A 464 -61.69 28.97 4.24
C ILE A 464 -62.66 29.75 3.20
N MET A 465 -62.71 29.49 1.83
CA MET A 465 -63.92 29.47 0.86
C MET A 465 -63.71 29.31 -0.72
N ALA A 466 -64.74 29.38 -1.64
CA ALA A 466 -64.78 28.82 -3.06
C ALA A 466 -65.76 29.41 -4.19
N ASN A 467 -65.74 28.86 -5.46
CA ASN A 467 -66.70 28.87 -6.65
C ASN A 467 -66.85 30.09 -7.66
N SER A 468 -67.44 30.05 -8.92
CA SER A 468 -67.61 29.06 -10.07
C SER A 468 -68.40 29.60 -11.36
N GLU A 469 -68.43 28.86 -12.51
CA GLU A 469 -69.38 28.81 -13.73
C GLU A 469 -69.59 30.01 -14.77
N ALA A 470 -70.21 29.94 -16.01
CA ALA A 470 -70.34 28.97 -17.17
C ALA A 470 -71.14 29.48 -18.47
N ALA A 471 -71.02 28.80 -19.67
CA ALA A 471 -71.97 28.60 -20.86
C ALA A 471 -72.16 29.50 -22.16
N ASP A 472 -72.28 28.83 -23.36
CA ASP A 472 -73.04 28.95 -24.67
C ASP A 472 -73.60 30.28 -25.31
N GLY A 473 -74.09 30.37 -26.58
CA GLY A 473 -74.14 29.46 -27.76
C GLY A 473 -75.20 29.82 -28.87
N GLU A 474 -74.99 29.37 -30.12
CA GLU A 474 -75.87 29.27 -31.32
C GLU A 474 -76.83 30.41 -31.82
N LYS A 475 -76.73 30.77 -33.13
CA LYS A 475 -77.84 30.67 -34.14
C LYS A 475 -77.43 31.08 -35.57
N ALA A 476 -77.93 30.33 -36.56
CA ALA A 476 -77.79 30.60 -38.00
C ALA A 476 -79.15 30.49 -38.73
N THR A 477 -79.13 30.33 -40.06
CA THR A 477 -80.24 29.83 -40.90
C THR A 477 -81.43 30.79 -41.15
N ALA A 478 -81.43 31.47 -42.32
CA ALA A 478 -82.65 31.99 -42.98
C ALA A 478 -82.40 32.43 -44.45
N LEU A 479 -81.27 33.09 -44.72
CA LEU A 479 -80.96 33.75 -46.01
C LEU A 479 -80.51 32.79 -47.13
N TYR A 480 -81.11 31.60 -47.18
CA TYR A 480 -80.65 30.41 -47.89
C TYR A 480 -81.07 30.38 -49.38
N TYR A 481 -82.33 30.66 -49.71
CA TYR A 481 -82.87 30.33 -51.04
C TYR A 481 -82.63 31.39 -52.13
N GLN A 482 -82.55 32.68 -51.76
CA GLN A 482 -82.20 33.75 -52.73
C GLN A 482 -80.75 33.62 -53.26
N GLN A 483 -79.97 32.74 -52.64
CA GLN A 483 -78.60 32.38 -52.99
C GLN A 483 -78.56 31.54 -54.29
N GLU A 484 -79.58 30.73 -54.60
CA GLU A 484 -79.49 29.65 -55.61
C GLU A 484 -79.51 30.13 -57.07
N LEU A 485 -80.38 31.06 -57.47
CA LEU A 485 -80.36 31.58 -58.86
C LEU A 485 -79.17 32.51 -59.14
N LYS A 486 -78.54 33.06 -58.09
CA LYS A 486 -77.20 33.64 -58.19
C LYS A 486 -76.17 32.54 -58.46
N GLN A 487 -76.21 31.43 -57.71
CA GLN A 487 -75.26 30.32 -57.86
C GLN A 487 -75.13 29.83 -59.30
N LEU A 488 -76.19 29.70 -60.11
CA LEU A 488 -76.05 29.11 -61.46
C LEU A 488 -75.34 30.01 -62.50
N LYS A 489 -75.59 31.32 -62.51
CA LYS A 489 -74.83 32.25 -63.40
C LYS A 489 -73.44 32.49 -62.84
N GLU A 490 -73.33 32.58 -61.52
CA GLU A 490 -72.04 32.49 -60.86
C GLU A 490 -71.37 31.15 -61.17
N GLU A 491 -72.05 30.04 -61.45
CA GLU A 491 -71.43 28.74 -61.74
C GLU A 491 -70.79 28.65 -63.10
N PHE A 492 -71.34 29.33 -64.12
CA PHE A 492 -70.69 29.40 -65.42
C PHE A 492 -69.45 30.30 -65.39
N GLU A 493 -69.53 31.49 -64.77
CA GLU A 493 -68.32 32.31 -64.58
C GLU A 493 -67.37 31.70 -63.54
N ARG A 494 -67.85 31.03 -62.49
CA ARG A 494 -67.04 30.14 -61.64
C ARG A 494 -66.53 28.96 -62.46
N TYR A 495 -67.12 28.50 -63.55
CA TYR A 495 -66.56 27.40 -64.36
C TYR A 495 -65.43 27.91 -65.25
N LYS A 496 -65.63 29.05 -65.93
CA LYS A 496 -64.61 29.76 -66.70
C LYS A 496 -63.45 30.22 -65.79
N MET A 497 -63.76 30.79 -64.63
CA MET A 497 -62.80 31.08 -63.57
C MET A 497 -62.22 29.80 -62.98
N ARG A 498 -62.96 28.71 -62.72
CA ARG A 498 -62.38 27.42 -62.25
C ARG A 498 -61.46 26.83 -63.29
N ALA A 499 -61.73 26.92 -64.59
CA ALA A 499 -60.85 26.44 -65.64
C ALA A 499 -59.59 27.31 -65.76
N GLN A 500 -59.72 28.63 -65.73
CA GLN A 500 -58.58 29.56 -65.75
C GLN A 500 -57.79 29.54 -64.43
N VAL A 501 -58.44 29.28 -63.30
CA VAL A 501 -57.85 29.05 -61.97
C VAL A 501 -57.31 27.63 -61.87
N VAL A 502 -57.80 26.62 -62.61
CA VAL A 502 -57.18 25.29 -62.68
C VAL A 502 -55.96 25.32 -63.59
N LEU A 503 -55.96 26.11 -64.67
CA LEU A 503 -54.75 26.34 -65.47
C LEU A 503 -53.73 27.22 -64.73
N LYS A 504 -54.16 28.32 -64.10
CA LYS A 504 -53.27 29.08 -63.20
C LYS A 504 -52.82 28.24 -62.01
N SER A 505 -53.70 27.45 -61.39
CA SER A 505 -53.34 26.51 -60.32
C SER A 505 -52.49 25.38 -60.84
N LYS A 506 -52.53 25.01 -62.12
CA LYS A 506 -51.60 24.03 -62.68
C LYS A 506 -50.24 24.68 -62.87
N ASN A 507 -50.15 25.84 -63.53
CA ASN A 507 -48.89 26.57 -63.64
C ASN A 507 -48.29 26.98 -62.28
N THR A 508 -49.10 27.28 -61.25
CA THR A 508 -48.60 27.51 -59.89
C THR A 508 -48.45 26.23 -59.07
N LYS A 509 -49.12 25.10 -59.38
CA LYS A 509 -48.79 23.80 -58.76
C LYS A 509 -47.52 23.25 -59.35
N ASP A 510 -47.39 23.16 -60.67
CA ASP A 510 -46.18 22.75 -61.37
C ASP A 510 -45.01 23.70 -61.00
N GLY A 511 -45.27 25.01 -60.85
CA GLY A 511 -44.29 25.98 -60.36
C GLY A 511 -44.01 25.96 -58.85
N ASN A 512 -44.93 25.47 -58.02
CA ASN A 512 -44.69 25.23 -56.59
C ASN A 512 -43.97 23.90 -56.39
N LEU A 513 -44.40 22.82 -57.05
CA LEU A 513 -43.73 21.52 -57.11
C LEU A 513 -42.30 21.65 -57.66
N GLY A 514 -42.09 22.54 -58.64
CA GLY A 514 -40.75 22.92 -59.10
C GLY A 514 -39.91 23.53 -57.98
N LYS A 515 -40.44 24.53 -57.27
CA LYS A 515 -39.77 25.16 -56.11
C LYS A 515 -39.62 24.24 -54.90
N GLU A 516 -40.55 23.32 -54.68
CA GLU A 516 -40.51 22.30 -53.63
C GLU A 516 -39.43 21.26 -53.96
N LEU A 517 -39.26 20.90 -55.24
CA LEU A 517 -38.18 20.05 -55.73
C LEU A 517 -36.82 20.77 -55.68
N GLU A 518 -36.76 22.05 -56.08
CA GLU A 518 -35.57 22.90 -55.97
C GLU A 518 -35.17 23.05 -54.49
N ALA A 519 -36.09 23.44 -53.60
CA ALA A 519 -35.83 23.54 -52.16
C ALA A 519 -35.47 22.19 -51.52
N ALA A 520 -36.03 21.06 -51.98
CA ALA A 520 -35.61 19.73 -51.53
C ALA A 520 -34.20 19.35 -52.03
N GLN A 521 -33.81 19.81 -53.23
CA GLN A 521 -32.45 19.64 -53.74
C GLN A 521 -31.45 20.55 -53.02
N GLU A 522 -31.83 21.79 -52.69
CA GLU A 522 -31.05 22.71 -51.86
C GLU A 522 -30.87 22.16 -50.44
N GLN A 523 -31.94 21.68 -49.78
CA GLN A 523 -31.86 21.01 -48.48
C GLN A 523 -30.99 19.74 -48.54
N LEU A 524 -31.05 18.97 -49.63
CA LEU A 524 -30.20 17.80 -49.83
C LEU A 524 -28.73 18.18 -50.08
N ALA A 525 -28.46 19.32 -50.72
CA ALA A 525 -27.11 19.87 -50.88
C ALA A 525 -26.57 20.37 -49.53
N GLU A 526 -27.33 21.23 -48.83
CA GLU A 526 -27.01 21.69 -47.48
C GLU A 526 -26.73 20.51 -46.52
N LEU A 527 -27.53 19.44 -46.57
CA LEU A 527 -27.32 18.27 -45.70
C LEU A 527 -26.05 17.49 -46.05
N LYS A 528 -25.67 17.44 -47.34
CA LYS A 528 -24.38 16.86 -47.77
C LYS A 528 -23.21 17.74 -47.35
N ASP A 529 -23.32 19.06 -47.50
CA ASP A 529 -22.26 19.99 -47.11
C ASP A 529 -22.08 20.00 -45.58
N LYS A 530 -23.18 19.96 -44.81
CA LYS A 530 -23.16 19.77 -43.35
C LYS A 530 -22.56 18.42 -42.95
N TYR A 531 -22.81 17.35 -43.72
CA TYR A 531 -22.17 16.04 -43.51
C TYR A 531 -20.67 16.08 -43.81
N ILE A 532 -20.24 16.76 -44.88
CA ILE A 532 -18.84 16.93 -45.26
C ILE A 532 -18.10 17.79 -44.23
N SER A 533 -18.69 18.91 -43.77
CA SER A 533 -18.07 19.75 -42.73
C SER A 533 -18.01 19.05 -41.38
N LEU A 534 -19.02 18.24 -41.01
CA LEU A 534 -18.99 17.42 -39.81
C LEU A 534 -17.91 16.33 -39.91
N ARG A 535 -17.76 15.68 -41.08
CA ARG A 535 -16.68 14.73 -41.35
C ARG A 535 -15.30 15.36 -41.21
N LEU A 536 -15.07 16.50 -41.85
CA LEU A 536 -13.82 17.24 -41.75
C LEU A 536 -13.53 17.66 -40.29
N SER A 537 -14.53 18.14 -39.55
CA SER A 537 -14.37 18.49 -38.14
C SER A 537 -14.05 17.28 -37.25
N CYS A 538 -14.64 16.11 -37.52
CA CYS A 538 -14.25 14.87 -36.85
C CYS A 538 -12.82 14.45 -37.20
N GLU A 539 -12.44 14.51 -38.48
CA GLU A 539 -11.08 14.17 -38.95
C GLU A 539 -10.04 15.15 -38.37
N GLU A 540 -10.33 16.44 -38.26
CA GLU A 540 -9.49 17.44 -37.60
C GLU A 540 -9.31 17.15 -36.10
N LEU A 541 -10.39 16.80 -35.39
CA LEU A 541 -10.36 16.43 -33.97
C LEU A 541 -9.61 15.11 -33.73
N GLU A 542 -9.82 14.11 -34.59
CA GLU A 542 -9.06 12.85 -34.57
C GLU A 542 -7.56 13.08 -34.82
N ASN A 543 -7.19 14.01 -35.71
CA ASN A 543 -5.78 14.38 -35.93
C ASN A 543 -5.19 15.14 -34.74
N GLN A 544 -5.94 16.03 -34.09
CA GLN A 544 -5.51 16.73 -32.87
C GLN A 544 -5.25 15.73 -31.74
N HIS A 545 -6.20 14.84 -31.45
CA HIS A 545 -6.02 13.80 -30.42
C HIS A 545 -4.91 12.79 -30.77
N GLN A 546 -4.63 12.54 -32.06
CA GLN A 546 -3.48 11.75 -32.47
C GLN A 546 -2.15 12.46 -32.17
N GLN A 547 -2.05 13.77 -32.44
CA GLN A 547 -0.88 14.59 -32.11
C GLN A 547 -0.66 14.68 -30.60
N GLU A 548 -1.71 15.00 -29.82
CA GLU A 548 -1.67 14.97 -28.35
C GLU A 548 -1.21 13.60 -27.83
N ALA A 549 -1.75 12.51 -28.38
CA ALA A 549 -1.35 11.16 -28.00
C ALA A 549 0.05 10.78 -28.48
N GLU A 550 0.66 11.46 -29.45
CA GLU A 550 2.07 11.26 -29.83
C GLU A 550 3.01 12.11 -28.96
N ASP A 551 2.61 13.33 -28.59
CA ASP A 551 3.34 14.18 -27.64
C ASP A 551 3.36 13.56 -26.24
N TRP A 552 2.23 13.04 -25.74
CA TRP A 552 2.19 12.30 -24.48
C TRP A 552 3.05 11.02 -24.51
N LYS A 553 3.15 10.32 -25.65
CA LYS A 553 4.08 9.17 -25.80
C LYS A 553 5.54 9.64 -25.78
N GLN A 554 5.87 10.72 -26.49
CA GLN A 554 7.21 11.30 -26.50
C GLN A 554 7.62 11.73 -25.08
N GLU A 555 6.78 12.49 -24.37
CA GLU A 555 7.05 12.93 -23.01
C GLU A 555 7.18 11.76 -22.03
N LEU A 556 6.32 10.74 -22.14
CA LEU A 556 6.44 9.51 -21.34
C LEU A 556 7.79 8.81 -21.59
N THR A 557 8.26 8.71 -22.85
CA THR A 557 9.58 8.14 -23.14
C THR A 557 10.73 9.03 -22.67
N ARG A 558 10.58 10.37 -22.71
CA ARG A 558 11.57 11.32 -22.19
C ARG A 558 11.70 11.18 -20.67
N LEU A 559 10.59 11.12 -19.95
CA LEU A 559 10.55 10.92 -18.51
C LEU A 559 11.09 9.55 -18.11
N GLN A 560 10.76 8.49 -18.87
CA GLN A 560 11.32 7.15 -18.67
C GLN A 560 12.85 7.12 -18.85
N GLN A 561 13.38 7.82 -19.85
CA GLN A 561 14.84 7.96 -20.06
C GLN A 561 15.52 8.77 -18.95
N LEU A 562 14.87 9.83 -18.45
CA LEU A 562 15.38 10.62 -17.31
C LEU A 562 15.45 9.77 -16.03
N HIS A 563 14.37 9.05 -15.69
CA HIS A 563 14.37 8.14 -14.54
C HIS A 563 15.40 7.00 -14.69
N GLN A 564 15.65 6.50 -15.91
CA GLN A 564 16.73 5.54 -16.18
C GLN A 564 18.11 6.15 -15.93
N GLN A 565 18.38 7.38 -16.41
CA GLN A 565 19.64 8.07 -16.14
C GLN A 565 19.85 8.39 -14.66
N GLU A 566 18.79 8.72 -13.92
CA GLU A 566 18.85 8.97 -12.47
C GLU A 566 19.07 7.68 -11.67
N LEU A 567 18.48 6.56 -12.10
CA LEU A 567 18.77 5.23 -11.57
C LEU A 567 20.24 4.84 -11.84
N GLU A 568 20.76 5.10 -13.04
CA GLU A 568 22.16 4.82 -13.39
C GLU A 568 23.13 5.70 -12.59
N ARG A 569 22.86 7.01 -12.49
CA ARG A 569 23.66 7.94 -11.67
C ARG A 569 23.69 7.53 -10.20
N SER A 570 22.52 7.26 -9.60
CA SER A 570 22.44 6.83 -8.20
C SER A 570 23.14 5.49 -7.96
N GLN A 571 23.02 4.52 -8.87
CA GLN A 571 23.80 3.27 -8.79
C GLN A 571 25.32 3.49 -8.92
N LEU A 572 25.77 4.42 -9.77
CA LEU A 572 27.19 4.79 -9.86
C LEU A 572 27.65 5.44 -8.56
N ASP A 573 26.91 6.40 -8.03
CA ASP A 573 27.13 7.04 -6.72
C ASP A 573 27.26 6.01 -5.59
N PHE A 574 26.40 4.98 -5.56
CA PHE A 574 26.49 3.90 -4.58
C PHE A 574 27.73 3.01 -4.78
N ARG A 575 28.07 2.64 -6.03
CA ARG A 575 29.31 1.89 -6.32
C ARG A 575 30.54 2.67 -5.89
N ASP A 576 30.60 3.96 -6.20
CA ASP A 576 31.67 4.88 -5.82
C ASP A 576 31.83 5.00 -4.30
N ARG A 577 30.72 5.05 -3.56
CA ARG A 577 30.72 5.08 -2.08
C ARG A 577 31.20 3.74 -1.51
N THR A 578 30.78 2.61 -2.07
CA THR A 578 31.26 1.28 -1.68
C THR A 578 32.77 1.13 -1.92
N MET A 579 33.27 1.49 -3.12
CA MET A 579 34.71 1.48 -3.42
C MET A 579 35.53 2.31 -2.42
N LYS A 580 35.04 3.50 -2.05
CA LYS A 580 35.71 4.39 -1.07
C LYS A 580 35.69 3.80 0.35
N LEU A 581 34.63 3.07 0.73
CA LEU A 581 34.57 2.35 2.01
C LEU A 581 35.49 1.12 2.02
N GLU A 582 35.57 0.36 0.93
CA GLU A 582 36.51 -0.75 0.76
C GLU A 582 37.96 -0.27 0.83
N GLU A 583 38.29 0.82 0.12
CA GLU A 583 39.59 1.50 0.22
C GLU A 583 39.95 1.91 1.66
N GLU A 584 39.03 2.55 2.40
CA GLU A 584 39.29 2.93 3.78
C GLU A 584 39.40 1.74 4.73
N LEU A 585 38.64 0.66 4.51
CA LEU A 585 38.80 -0.60 5.25
C LEU A 585 40.16 -1.26 4.97
N HIS A 586 40.65 -1.22 3.72
CA HIS A 586 42.02 -1.63 3.39
C HIS A 586 43.05 -0.75 4.12
N LYS A 587 42.96 0.57 4.00
CA LYS A 587 43.87 1.51 4.70
C LYS A 587 43.80 1.37 6.23
N GLN A 588 42.66 1.00 6.81
CA GLN A 588 42.53 0.71 8.25
C GLN A 588 43.18 -0.62 8.62
N ARG A 589 42.97 -1.68 7.82
CA ARG A 589 43.62 -2.98 7.99
C ARG A 589 45.15 -2.84 7.92
N ASP A 590 45.66 -2.10 6.96
CA ASP A 590 47.10 -1.93 6.75
C ASP A 590 47.72 -1.11 7.90
N ARG A 591 47.03 -0.06 8.38
CA ARG A 591 47.41 0.65 9.62
C ARG A 591 47.41 -0.24 10.85
N ALA A 592 46.40 -1.10 11.02
CA ALA A 592 46.33 -2.04 12.14
C ALA A 592 47.45 -3.09 12.09
N LEU A 593 47.79 -3.59 10.90
CA LEU A 593 48.93 -4.50 10.70
C LEU A 593 50.28 -3.82 10.95
N ALA A 594 50.44 -2.56 10.55
CA ALA A 594 51.64 -1.78 10.85
C ALA A 594 51.81 -1.56 12.36
N VAL A 595 50.77 -1.13 13.06
CA VAL A 595 50.80 -0.96 14.52
C VAL A 595 51.05 -2.28 15.25
N LEU A 596 50.50 -3.41 14.77
CA LEU A 596 50.83 -4.73 15.34
C LEU A 596 52.31 -5.08 15.13
N ALA A 597 52.87 -4.85 13.94
CA ALA A 597 54.29 -5.08 13.67
C ALA A 597 55.22 -4.17 14.50
N GLU A 598 54.85 -2.90 14.71
CA GLU A 598 55.53 -1.99 15.63
C GLU A 598 55.51 -2.53 17.08
N LYS A 599 54.36 -3.02 17.54
CA LYS A 599 54.23 -3.61 18.88
C LYS A 599 54.93 -4.96 19.04
N ASP A 600 55.01 -5.78 18.00
CA ASP A 600 55.83 -7.00 18.02
C ASP A 600 57.33 -6.64 18.09
N LEU A 601 57.79 -5.63 17.35
CA LEU A 601 59.17 -5.13 17.44
C LEU A 601 59.49 -4.50 18.81
N GLU A 602 58.56 -3.75 19.41
CA GLU A 602 58.68 -3.28 20.80
C GLU A 602 58.75 -4.44 21.79
N LEU A 603 57.93 -5.47 21.62
CA LEU A 603 57.96 -6.67 22.46
C LEU A 603 59.25 -7.48 22.28
N GLU A 604 59.84 -7.53 21.07
CA GLU A 604 61.15 -8.14 20.83
C GLU A 604 62.30 -7.32 21.43
N GLN A 605 62.22 -5.99 21.38
CA GLN A 605 63.15 -5.11 22.09
C GLN A 605 63.05 -5.29 23.61
N LEU A 606 61.85 -5.29 24.18
CA LEU A 606 61.64 -5.54 25.60
C LEU A 606 62.07 -6.97 26.01
N ARG A 607 61.82 -7.98 25.19
CA ARG A 607 62.31 -9.36 25.42
C ARG A 607 63.83 -9.46 25.38
N SER A 608 64.49 -8.81 24.42
CA SER A 608 65.96 -8.84 24.29
C SER A 608 66.66 -8.00 25.36
N VAL A 609 66.08 -6.86 25.77
CA VAL A 609 66.51 -6.10 26.96
C VAL A 609 66.30 -6.91 28.24
N ALA A 610 65.19 -7.64 28.38
CA ALA A 610 64.94 -8.51 29.53
C ALA A 610 65.83 -9.78 29.54
N LEU A 611 66.25 -10.29 28.38
CA LEU A 611 67.25 -11.35 28.27
C LEU A 611 68.66 -10.84 28.64
N SER A 612 69.03 -9.65 28.16
CA SER A 612 70.36 -9.05 28.38
C SER A 612 70.53 -8.53 29.82
N SER A 613 69.46 -7.96 30.38
CA SER A 613 69.34 -7.61 31.80
C SER A 613 68.92 -8.80 32.66
N GLY A 614 68.89 -10.00 32.06
CA GLY A 614 68.43 -11.26 32.64
C GLY A 614 69.39 -11.80 33.69
N LEU A 615 69.38 -11.15 34.87
CA LEU A 615 69.90 -11.68 36.13
C LEU A 615 69.69 -13.19 36.20
N PRO A 616 70.74 -14.01 36.39
CA PRO A 616 70.66 -15.46 36.19
C PRO A 616 69.59 -16.06 37.09
N GLY A 617 68.51 -16.53 36.46
CA GLY A 617 67.24 -16.83 37.13
C GLY A 617 67.39 -17.90 38.21
N ARG A 618 67.54 -17.47 39.46
CA ARG A 618 67.79 -18.32 40.63
C ARG A 618 66.54 -19.14 40.99
N ARG A 619 66.31 -20.22 40.24
CA ARG A 619 65.36 -21.30 40.56
C ARG A 619 65.79 -22.01 41.86
N SER A 620 65.48 -21.40 43.00
CA SER A 620 65.73 -21.93 44.34
C SER A 620 64.47 -21.69 45.19
N PRO A 621 63.39 -22.44 44.95
CA PRO A 621 62.16 -22.31 45.72
C PRO A 621 62.31 -22.84 47.15
N VAL A 622 61.53 -22.27 48.08
CA VAL A 622 61.30 -22.69 49.48
C VAL A 622 62.49 -22.54 50.46
N GLY A 623 62.21 -21.96 51.63
CA GLY A 623 62.82 -22.43 52.89
C GLY A 623 64.09 -21.77 53.42
N GLY A 624 64.20 -20.44 53.40
CA GLY A 624 65.25 -19.70 54.14
C GLY A 624 64.66 -18.64 55.07
N VAL A 625 64.68 -18.88 56.39
CA VAL A 625 64.17 -17.92 57.39
C VAL A 625 65.33 -17.10 57.97
N GLY A 626 65.15 -15.78 58.00
CA GLY A 626 66.11 -14.82 58.56
C GLY A 626 66.84 -14.01 57.47
N GLY A 627 67.01 -12.70 57.60
CA GLY A 627 66.43 -11.81 58.62
C GLY A 627 67.15 -10.45 58.66
N GLY A 628 66.42 -9.39 59.01
CA GLY A 628 66.96 -8.10 59.46
C GLY A 628 67.94 -7.38 58.53
N GLY A 629 67.43 -6.57 57.60
CA GLY A 629 68.23 -5.64 56.81
C GLY A 629 67.40 -4.44 56.36
N LEU A 630 67.37 -3.37 57.17
CA LEU A 630 66.83 -2.08 56.76
C LEU A 630 67.89 -1.32 55.96
N GLY A 631 67.50 -0.71 54.83
CA GLY A 631 68.35 0.13 54.01
C GLY A 631 67.53 0.96 53.02
N ASP A 632 67.57 2.29 53.20
CA ASP A 632 67.05 3.41 52.40
C ASP A 632 66.20 3.12 51.14
N PRO A 633 64.94 3.60 51.11
CA PRO A 633 64.11 3.73 49.91
C PRO A 633 64.07 5.17 49.35
N ASP A 634 65.20 5.87 49.26
CA ASP A 634 65.31 7.23 48.68
C ASP A 634 66.09 7.24 47.35
N ASP A 635 65.47 6.72 46.28
CA ASP A 635 65.91 6.92 44.89
C ASP A 635 64.83 7.68 44.08
N PRO A 636 64.94 9.02 43.97
CA PRO A 636 63.91 9.85 43.32
C PRO A 636 63.93 9.77 41.78
N ALA A 637 64.88 9.04 41.17
CA ALA A 637 65.06 9.00 39.71
C ALA A 637 63.83 8.49 38.92
N SER A 638 62.88 7.84 39.59
CA SER A 638 61.62 7.39 39.00
C SER A 638 60.59 8.51 38.76
N SER A 639 60.66 9.64 39.48
CA SER A 639 59.64 10.70 39.40
C SER A 639 59.86 11.65 38.21
N ASP A 640 61.10 12.02 37.92
CA ASP A 640 61.44 12.96 36.85
C ASP A 640 61.04 12.46 35.45
N SER A 641 61.04 11.14 35.24
CA SER A 641 60.67 10.51 33.97
C SER A 641 59.24 10.85 33.52
N LEU A 642 58.28 10.93 34.46
CA LEU A 642 56.89 11.31 34.14
C LEU A 642 56.75 12.81 33.88
N THR A 643 57.42 13.65 34.68
CA THR A 643 57.43 15.10 34.51
C THR A 643 58.02 15.50 33.15
N GLN A 644 59.14 14.89 32.77
CA GLN A 644 59.81 15.17 31.50
C GLN A 644 59.00 14.67 30.29
N ALA A 645 58.29 13.53 30.40
CA ALA A 645 57.40 13.06 29.34
C ALA A 645 56.23 14.03 29.07
N LEU A 646 55.62 14.60 30.11
CA LEU A 646 54.58 15.63 29.96
C LEU A 646 55.13 16.93 29.34
N GLN A 647 56.35 17.33 29.68
CA GLN A 647 56.98 18.51 29.07
C GLN A 647 57.37 18.33 27.60
N LEU A 648 57.74 17.12 27.16
CA LEU A 648 57.86 16.82 25.73
C LEU A 648 56.51 16.82 25.01
N ALA A 649 55.42 16.39 25.66
CA ALA A 649 54.09 16.44 25.07
C ALA A 649 53.62 17.89 24.82
N ALA A 650 53.90 18.81 25.77
CA ALA A 650 53.56 20.23 25.64
C ALA A 650 54.22 20.92 24.43
N ALA A 651 55.42 20.49 24.02
CA ALA A 651 56.09 21.02 22.83
C ALA A 651 55.34 20.76 21.51
N ASN A 652 54.35 19.86 21.49
CA ASN A 652 53.51 19.55 20.32
C ASN A 652 52.18 20.31 20.29
N GLU A 653 51.97 21.31 21.16
CA GLU A 653 50.82 22.23 21.18
C GLU A 653 50.27 22.66 19.79
N PRO A 654 51.07 23.11 18.80
CA PRO A 654 50.53 23.54 17.50
C PRO A 654 49.71 22.45 16.78
N THR A 655 50.06 21.17 16.94
CA THR A 655 49.31 20.05 16.34
C THR A 655 47.95 19.87 17.02
N PHE A 656 47.88 20.07 18.34
CA PHE A 656 46.64 19.97 19.11
C PHE A 656 45.68 21.13 18.77
N PHE A 657 46.18 22.36 18.66
CA PHE A 657 45.36 23.51 18.25
C PHE A 657 44.81 23.37 16.83
N LEU A 658 45.62 22.91 15.87
CA LEU A 658 45.17 22.66 14.50
C LEU A 658 44.09 21.57 14.43
N TYR A 659 44.23 20.49 15.20
CA TYR A 659 43.21 19.44 15.29
C TYR A 659 41.91 19.96 15.91
N ALA A 660 41.99 20.72 17.02
CA ALA A 660 40.83 21.33 17.67
C ALA A 660 40.10 22.32 16.74
N GLU A 661 40.83 23.13 15.96
CA GLU A 661 40.23 24.02 14.97
C GLU A 661 39.55 23.24 13.83
N GLN A 662 40.19 22.17 13.34
CA GLN A 662 39.59 21.32 12.30
C GLN A 662 38.34 20.58 12.79
N LEU A 663 38.30 20.17 14.06
CA LEU A 663 37.14 19.58 14.72
C LEU A 663 36.01 20.61 14.84
N ALA A 664 36.29 21.82 15.33
CA ALA A 664 35.30 22.91 15.42
C ALA A 664 34.74 23.30 14.04
N ARG A 665 35.57 23.36 12.99
CA ARG A 665 35.12 23.54 11.60
C ARG A 665 34.17 22.42 11.17
N LYS A 666 34.45 21.16 11.52
CA LYS A 666 33.56 20.02 11.23
C LYS A 666 32.26 20.05 12.04
N GLU A 667 32.26 20.55 13.27
CA GLU A 667 31.02 20.77 14.04
C GLU A 667 30.14 21.87 13.42
N VAL A 668 30.74 22.94 12.91
CA VAL A 668 30.00 23.98 12.16
C VAL A 668 29.43 23.42 10.85
N GLU A 669 30.19 22.62 10.10
CA GLU A 669 29.66 21.90 8.93
C GLU A 669 28.51 20.97 9.31
N ILE A 670 28.67 20.11 10.32
CA ILE A 670 27.65 19.15 10.79
C ILE A 670 26.38 19.88 11.27
N THR A 671 26.50 20.99 12.00
CA THR A 671 25.33 21.77 12.43
C THR A 671 24.66 22.50 11.27
N SER A 672 25.41 22.92 10.24
CA SER A 672 24.83 23.49 9.01
C SER A 672 24.07 22.43 8.20
N LEU A 673 24.63 21.23 8.04
CA LEU A 673 24.00 20.10 7.37
C LEU A 673 22.77 19.58 8.13
N ARG A 674 22.82 19.53 9.47
CA ARG A 674 21.64 19.23 10.31
C ARG A 674 20.52 20.26 10.13
N LYS A 675 20.85 21.55 10.06
CA LYS A 675 19.88 22.63 9.78
C LYS A 675 19.30 22.53 8.36
N GLN A 676 20.10 22.17 7.36
CA GLN A 676 19.63 21.96 5.99
C GLN A 676 18.74 20.72 5.87
N LYS A 677 19.13 19.60 6.50
CA LYS A 677 18.31 18.38 6.59
C LYS A 677 16.93 18.73 7.18
N HIS A 678 16.91 19.42 8.32
CA HIS A 678 15.65 19.74 8.99
C HIS A 678 14.73 20.66 8.17
N ARG A 679 15.29 21.58 7.35
CA ARG A 679 14.49 22.35 6.38
C ARG A 679 13.86 21.45 5.32
N LEU A 680 14.64 20.56 4.72
CA LEU A 680 14.15 19.62 3.71
C LEU A 680 13.12 18.63 4.29
N GLU A 681 13.27 18.23 5.55
CA GLU A 681 12.26 17.43 6.28
C GLU A 681 10.96 18.22 6.46
N VAL A 682 11.03 19.48 6.90
CA VAL A 682 9.85 20.37 7.03
C VAL A 682 9.20 20.66 5.67
N GLU A 683 9.98 20.88 4.62
CA GLU A 683 9.48 21.06 3.24
C GLU A 683 8.79 19.78 2.73
N ALA A 684 9.35 18.60 3.00
CA ALA A 684 8.73 17.32 2.66
C ALA A 684 7.42 17.08 3.43
N HIS A 685 7.37 17.37 4.73
CA HIS A 685 6.14 17.30 5.51
C HIS A 685 5.07 18.26 4.98
N GLN A 686 5.41 19.50 4.67
CA GLN A 686 4.46 20.47 4.08
C GLN A 686 3.94 20.05 2.70
N LEU A 687 4.77 19.38 1.89
CA LEU A 687 4.32 18.81 0.61
C LEU A 687 3.39 17.61 0.83
N GLN A 688 3.69 16.75 1.81
CA GLN A 688 2.83 15.62 2.17
C GLN A 688 1.47 16.08 2.75
N GLU A 689 1.45 17.15 3.54
CA GLU A 689 0.23 17.80 4.05
C GLU A 689 -0.62 18.35 2.90
N ARG A 690 -0.03 19.10 1.96
CA ARG A 690 -0.75 19.62 0.78
C ARG A 690 -1.32 18.50 -0.10
N LEU A 691 -0.55 17.44 -0.35
CA LEU A 691 -1.03 16.28 -1.10
C LEU A 691 -2.17 15.54 -0.39
N LEU A 692 -2.19 15.55 0.95
CA LEU A 692 -3.33 15.03 1.73
C LEU A 692 -4.55 15.94 1.55
N GLU A 693 -4.41 17.25 1.75
CA GLU A 693 -5.52 18.21 1.58
C GLU A 693 -6.10 18.19 0.16
N GLU A 694 -5.26 18.14 -0.87
CA GLU A 694 -5.67 18.02 -2.28
C GLU A 694 -6.37 16.67 -2.54
N GLY A 695 -5.84 15.58 -1.98
CA GLY A 695 -6.46 14.25 -2.03
C GLY A 695 -7.79 14.13 -1.27
N GLU A 696 -8.02 14.97 -0.26
CA GLU A 696 -9.31 15.08 0.45
C GLU A 696 -10.28 15.97 -0.33
N ARG A 697 -9.86 17.16 -0.80
CA ARG A 697 -10.66 18.04 -1.68
C ARG A 697 -11.17 17.28 -2.92
N HIS A 698 -10.29 16.57 -3.63
CA HIS A 698 -10.68 15.80 -4.81
C HIS A 698 -11.60 14.62 -4.46
N ARG A 699 -11.52 14.07 -3.24
CA ARG A 699 -12.47 13.02 -2.77
C ARG A 699 -13.85 13.62 -2.49
N GLU A 700 -13.91 14.80 -1.89
CA GLU A 700 -15.16 15.55 -1.68
C GLU A 700 -15.78 15.99 -3.02
N GLU A 701 -14.99 16.50 -3.95
CA GLU A 701 -15.41 16.84 -5.32
C GLU A 701 -15.95 15.63 -6.07
N VAL A 702 -15.24 14.49 -6.05
CA VAL A 702 -15.71 13.25 -6.68
C VAL A 702 -16.98 12.73 -6.01
N GLY A 703 -17.07 12.74 -4.68
CA GLY A 703 -18.29 12.35 -3.95
C GLY A 703 -19.48 13.26 -4.24
N ALA A 704 -19.25 14.57 -4.37
CA ALA A 704 -20.25 15.54 -4.76
C ALA A 704 -20.70 15.33 -6.22
N LEU A 705 -19.76 15.13 -7.16
CA LEU A 705 -20.07 14.85 -8.57
C LEU A 705 -20.82 13.53 -8.74
N GLN A 706 -20.41 12.46 -8.04
CA GLN A 706 -21.14 11.19 -8.00
C GLN A 706 -22.57 11.39 -7.48
N SER A 707 -22.75 12.16 -6.39
CA SER A 707 -24.08 12.49 -5.85
C SER A 707 -24.94 13.30 -6.83
N HIS A 708 -24.34 14.20 -7.61
CA HIS A 708 -25.03 14.95 -8.67
C HIS A 708 -25.40 14.05 -9.86
N ILE A 709 -24.52 13.13 -10.26
CA ILE A 709 -24.78 12.16 -11.34
C ILE A 709 -25.90 11.20 -10.91
N GLU A 710 -25.84 10.64 -9.70
CA GLU A 710 -26.92 9.81 -9.15
C GLU A 710 -28.25 10.56 -9.09
N LYS A 711 -28.25 11.82 -8.63
CA LYS A 711 -29.45 12.66 -8.62
C LYS A 711 -30.01 12.85 -10.03
N ASN A 712 -29.15 13.18 -11.01
CA ASN A 712 -29.54 13.36 -12.41
C ASN A 712 -30.14 12.06 -13.01
N ILE A 713 -29.54 10.89 -12.72
CA ILE A 713 -30.08 9.58 -13.13
C ILE A 713 -31.47 9.32 -12.51
N ARG A 714 -31.67 9.66 -11.22
CA ARG A 714 -32.99 9.55 -10.58
C ARG A 714 -34.01 10.51 -11.20
N ASP A 715 -33.59 11.72 -11.58
CA ASP A 715 -34.45 12.71 -12.23
C ASP A 715 -34.83 12.29 -13.67
N GLN A 716 -33.88 11.82 -14.49
CA GLN A 716 -34.17 11.21 -15.80
C GLN A 716 -35.11 9.99 -15.69
N SER A 717 -34.93 9.16 -14.65
CA SER A 717 -35.79 8.00 -14.39
C SER A 717 -37.25 8.41 -14.06
N ARG A 718 -37.46 9.61 -13.50
CA ARG A 718 -38.80 10.15 -13.18
C ARG A 718 -39.54 10.65 -14.42
N GLU A 719 -38.83 11.12 -15.45
CA GLU A 719 -39.44 11.61 -16.70
C GLU A 719 -40.23 10.51 -17.45
N GLY A 720 -39.83 9.24 -17.29
CA GLY A 720 -40.55 8.08 -17.84
C GLY A 720 -41.65 7.49 -16.94
N ALA A 721 -41.93 8.06 -15.76
CA ALA A 721 -42.83 7.45 -14.78
C ALA A 721 -44.32 7.62 -15.15
N ASN A 722 -45.09 6.53 -15.09
CA ASN A 722 -46.54 6.57 -15.34
C ASN A 722 -47.29 7.28 -14.18
N LEU A 723 -47.58 8.56 -14.38
CA LEU A 723 -48.24 9.43 -13.40
C LEU A 723 -49.64 8.95 -13.01
N GLU A 724 -50.39 8.29 -13.90
CA GLU A 724 -51.73 7.78 -13.60
C GLU A 724 -51.65 6.54 -12.68
N TYR A 725 -50.62 5.70 -12.83
CA TYR A 725 -50.35 4.61 -11.88
C TYR A 725 -49.94 5.16 -10.50
N LEU A 726 -49.06 6.17 -10.47
CA LEU A 726 -48.63 6.85 -9.24
C LEU A 726 -49.81 7.50 -8.51
N LYS A 727 -50.67 8.24 -9.22
CA LYS A 727 -51.94 8.82 -8.72
C LYS A 727 -52.84 7.77 -8.07
N ASN A 728 -53.01 6.61 -8.71
CA ASN A 728 -53.82 5.51 -8.18
C ASN A 728 -53.20 4.88 -6.91
N ILE A 729 -51.87 4.76 -6.83
CA ILE A 729 -51.19 4.31 -5.60
C ILE A 729 -51.31 5.37 -4.49
N ILE A 730 -51.13 6.66 -4.79
CA ILE A 730 -51.28 7.74 -3.80
C ILE A 730 -52.71 7.76 -3.26
N TYR A 731 -53.73 7.67 -4.12
CA TYR A 731 -55.12 7.56 -3.69
C TYR A 731 -55.33 6.35 -2.75
N ARG A 732 -54.73 5.20 -3.06
CA ARG A 732 -54.81 4.00 -2.23
C ARG A 732 -54.04 4.13 -0.90
N PHE A 733 -52.87 4.78 -0.90
CA PHE A 733 -52.07 5.09 0.30
C PHE A 733 -52.84 6.00 1.27
N LEU A 734 -53.55 7.00 0.74
CA LEU A 734 -54.37 7.95 1.50
C LEU A 734 -55.67 7.32 2.05
N THR A 735 -56.28 6.39 1.32
CA THR A 735 -57.57 5.79 1.69
C THR A 735 -57.47 4.50 2.51
N LEU A 736 -56.34 3.79 2.49
CA LEU A 736 -56.16 2.58 3.31
C LEU A 736 -56.03 2.92 4.80
N PRO A 737 -56.86 2.33 5.68
CA PRO A 737 -56.73 2.49 7.13
C PRO A 737 -55.66 1.56 7.73
N ASP A 738 -55.34 0.45 7.07
CA ASP A 738 -54.34 -0.51 7.53
C ASP A 738 -52.90 0.02 7.37
N SER A 739 -52.13 -0.07 8.45
CA SER A 739 -50.71 0.26 8.52
C SER A 739 -49.83 -0.55 7.56
N LEU A 740 -50.13 -1.84 7.33
CA LEU A 740 -49.28 -2.71 6.51
C LEU A 740 -49.52 -2.48 5.02
N GLY A 741 -50.78 -2.38 4.58
CA GLY A 741 -51.14 -1.90 3.25
C GLY A 741 -50.64 -0.48 2.96
N ARG A 742 -50.58 0.40 3.98
CA ARG A 742 -49.97 1.73 3.85
C ARG A 742 -48.45 1.67 3.67
N GLN A 743 -47.74 0.77 4.38
CA GLN A 743 -46.30 0.54 4.16
C GLN A 743 -46.00 -0.06 2.77
N GLN A 744 -46.83 -0.98 2.28
CA GLN A 744 -46.70 -1.54 0.93
C GLN A 744 -46.89 -0.47 -0.15
N THR A 745 -47.93 0.36 -0.03
CA THR A 745 -48.18 1.46 -0.99
C THR A 745 -47.13 2.57 -0.89
N LEU A 746 -46.61 2.89 0.30
CA LEU A 746 -45.44 3.77 0.46
C LEU A 746 -44.21 3.21 -0.27
N THR A 747 -43.93 1.92 -0.12
CA THR A 747 -42.78 1.27 -0.77
C THR A 747 -42.87 1.36 -2.30
N ALA A 748 -44.08 1.21 -2.86
CA ALA A 748 -44.32 1.41 -4.30
C ALA A 748 -44.14 2.88 -4.75
N ILE A 749 -44.51 3.87 -3.93
CA ILE A 749 -44.23 5.28 -4.21
C ILE A 749 -42.71 5.55 -4.21
N LEU A 750 -41.99 4.99 -3.24
CA LEU A 750 -40.54 5.16 -3.07
C LEU A 750 -39.70 4.50 -4.18
N THR A 751 -40.23 3.47 -4.86
CA THR A 751 -39.59 2.90 -6.05
C THR A 751 -39.91 3.71 -7.30
N ILE A 752 -41.18 3.99 -7.60
CA ILE A 752 -41.61 4.73 -8.81
C ILE A 752 -40.98 6.13 -8.88
N LEU A 753 -40.85 6.82 -7.75
CA LEU A 753 -40.24 8.15 -7.69
C LEU A 753 -38.74 8.14 -7.37
N HIS A 754 -38.07 6.98 -7.42
CA HIS A 754 -36.61 6.84 -7.30
C HIS A 754 -35.99 7.66 -6.15
N PHE A 755 -36.61 7.63 -4.96
CA PHE A 755 -36.16 8.38 -3.78
C PHE A 755 -34.72 8.02 -3.37
N SER A 756 -33.97 8.99 -2.85
CA SER A 756 -32.63 8.83 -2.28
C SER A 756 -32.61 7.78 -1.16
N PRO A 757 -31.52 7.02 -0.98
CA PRO A 757 -31.39 6.12 0.18
C PRO A 757 -31.55 6.87 1.52
N GLU A 758 -31.11 8.12 1.61
CA GLU A 758 -31.27 8.97 2.80
C GLU A 758 -32.74 9.32 3.06
N GLU A 759 -33.46 9.80 2.04
CA GLU A 759 -34.89 10.13 2.12
C GLU A 759 -35.71 8.89 2.49
N LYS A 760 -35.38 7.72 1.92
CA LYS A 760 -35.96 6.42 2.28
C LYS A 760 -35.70 6.08 3.76
N GLN A 761 -34.48 6.28 4.26
CA GLN A 761 -34.16 6.08 5.68
C GLN A 761 -34.85 7.09 6.61
N VAL A 762 -35.14 8.31 6.17
CA VAL A 762 -35.92 9.29 6.95
C VAL A 762 -37.38 8.85 7.02
N LEU A 763 -37.99 8.54 5.88
CA LEU A 763 -39.40 8.14 5.81
C LEU A 763 -39.68 6.79 6.51
N MET A 764 -38.73 5.84 6.48
CA MET A 764 -38.82 4.59 7.23
C MET A 764 -38.52 4.73 8.74
N ARG A 765 -37.94 5.86 9.18
CA ARG A 765 -37.75 6.17 10.61
C ARG A 765 -38.96 6.88 11.25
N LEU A 766 -39.90 7.42 10.46
CA LEU A 766 -41.15 7.96 10.99
C LEU A 766 -42.05 6.82 11.49
N PRO A 767 -42.49 6.82 12.77
CA PRO A 767 -43.34 5.77 13.30
C PRO A 767 -44.69 5.68 12.54
N SER A 768 -45.05 4.49 12.04
CA SER A 768 -46.29 4.28 11.27
C SER A 768 -47.60 4.63 12.01
N GLY A 769 -47.55 4.71 13.34
CA GLY A 769 -48.68 5.15 14.19
C GLY A 769 -48.68 6.65 14.54
N GLY A 770 -47.61 7.39 14.21
CA GLY A 770 -47.63 8.84 14.24
C GLY A 770 -48.52 9.35 13.12
N SER A 771 -49.45 10.26 13.42
CA SER A 771 -50.33 10.82 12.39
C SER A 771 -49.49 11.67 11.42
N TRP A 772 -49.29 11.16 10.19
CA TRP A 772 -48.56 11.86 9.12
C TRP A 772 -49.21 13.20 8.78
N TRP A 773 -50.52 13.29 8.95
CA TRP A 773 -51.25 14.55 9.04
C TRP A 773 -51.14 15.05 10.48
N PRO A 774 -50.59 16.25 10.75
CA PRO A 774 -50.89 16.89 12.03
C PRO A 774 -52.41 16.93 12.18
N SER A 775 -52.94 16.68 13.38
CA SER A 775 -54.38 16.70 13.62
C SER A 775 -54.88 18.15 13.52
N GLY A 776 -55.10 18.59 12.29
CA GLY A 776 -55.57 19.92 11.96
C GLY A 776 -56.92 20.13 12.63
N LYS A 777 -56.91 20.93 13.69
CA LYS A 777 -58.14 21.54 14.18
C LYS A 777 -58.76 22.28 13.01
N ARG A 778 -60.02 21.94 12.73
CA ARG A 778 -60.92 22.83 12.02
C ARG A 778 -61.53 23.77 13.05
#